data_AF-A0A5B0F9Z2-F1
#
_entry.id   AF-A0A5B0F9Z2-F1
#
_cell.length_a   1.000
_cell.length_b   1.000
_cell.length_c   1.000
_cell.angle_alpha   90.00
_cell.angle_beta   90.00
_cell.angle_gamma   90.00
#
_symmetry.space_group_name_H-M   'P 1'
#
loop_
_entity.id
_entity.type
_entity.pdbx_description
1 polymer ?
#
loop_
_entity_poly.entity_id
_entity_poly.type
_entity_poly.pdbx_seq_one_letter_code
_entity_poly.pdbx_strand_id
1 'polypeptide(L)'
;MLNTRDDILHRDSLKYAVVLSVLLASTAISLYGFSTLELPSMNSDIRTLLLSVAGLTALTVITRQSPIVLGFGLIACLSIAFGQAWPMIVLAVFALSSTVFGRWMLGQRISADWTVHFLIGAGTFGTFTGLAAYFPINYPWLYSALLLLPLLLGHKHTTSICRELLTRIRAVHRPKTTTQTVLDVLICSFACLYVLVAFMPEVGHDALAMHLFVPSHLAQLHQWKFDANTYVWAVMPMLVDWIYSITYMLAGETASRLTNSAFTLLLAWQVRNMTIWAGGTATSSRWAALIFLSTPLAFAESSSLHIESAWTAFIMGGSLAILKVSSFTPDAKERMSHLLLAGTMLGFAMAAKAVTLNILPVLLVFLLLQYKAWALQGIVRTLILGCICLILAGVTPYVSAWYLTGNPVFPFFNAIFQSPLWPNKNFEPPAIFGTGVTWDTLYRMVFKSNQFIEGQVGAAGFQWLLLPTTAAALVLSGNKKALCILFFAVGAMIMTFHSTAYLRYIFPSFALFSVILALPFSDSKVFPRPLAIIAGVLLVLTNTRFIQTATYYGQINPSSLFSAAGRDAYLSERLPIRKMVDAVNALNTEHHPVAVFASPLMAGLSSDALYTSWYNVKWKAEFDAATSQPKLTQLLRRRQVDWLIIDLKNTPKAQLELLLNVSTSYAKKGDLDLRKLNNTYSERLLNPELSNLEGWSLSSPSTYDASRKILTVNVKTPATQRVEVTPGQPYINSVFARCATTPTPGRIQANWMDAQDAFITTDIETFDCTTEWETHEMNVVAPLNASSVIIYASGHTDTPLEFKSLSFRQ
;
A
#
# COMPACT_ATOMS: atom_id res chain seq x y z
N MET A 1 -26.89 56.85 29.90
CA MET A 1 -25.73 56.32 29.15
C MET A 1 -24.62 55.79 30.09
N LEU A 2 -24.94 55.06 31.17
CA LEU A 2 -23.95 54.60 32.16
C LEU A 2 -24.26 53.17 32.65
N ASN A 3 -24.49 52.21 31.73
CA ASN A 3 -24.75 50.82 32.15
C ASN A 3 -24.18 49.73 31.23
N THR A 4 -23.23 50.04 30.33
CA THR A 4 -22.72 49.05 29.36
C THR A 4 -21.30 48.59 29.62
N ARG A 5 -20.53 49.24 30.51
CA ARG A 5 -19.11 48.90 30.71
C ARG A 5 -18.88 47.79 31.75
N ASP A 6 -19.66 47.80 32.83
CA ASP A 6 -19.54 46.80 33.90
C ASP A 6 -20.11 45.42 33.51
N ASP A 7 -21.21 45.39 32.73
CA ASP A 7 -21.79 44.15 32.22
C ASP A 7 -20.87 43.40 31.23
N ILE A 8 -20.04 44.13 30.47
CA ILE A 8 -19.11 43.53 29.50
C ILE A 8 -17.94 42.85 30.21
N LEU A 9 -17.40 43.47 31.26
CA LEU A 9 -16.32 42.91 32.08
C LEU A 9 -16.77 41.64 32.82
N HIS A 10 -17.99 41.65 33.35
CA HIS A 10 -18.54 40.50 34.09
C HIS A 10 -18.90 39.31 33.18
N ARG A 11 -19.27 39.57 31.92
CA ARG A 11 -19.62 38.53 30.95
C ARG A 11 -18.38 37.84 30.37
N ASP A 12 -17.30 38.58 30.13
CA ASP A 12 -16.04 38.00 29.69
C ASP A 12 -15.38 37.20 30.84
N SER A 13 -15.46 37.68 32.10
CA SER A 13 -14.93 36.95 33.27
C SER A 13 -15.59 35.58 33.48
N LEU A 14 -16.91 35.47 33.28
CA LEU A 14 -17.63 34.20 33.38
C LEU A 14 -17.18 33.21 32.29
N LYS A 15 -17.00 33.67 31.04
CA LYS A 15 -16.50 32.81 29.95
C LYS A 15 -15.11 32.27 30.26
N TYR A 16 -14.22 33.12 30.78
CA TYR A 16 -12.89 32.69 31.22
C TYR A 16 -12.95 31.65 32.33
N ALA A 17 -13.78 31.88 33.35
CA ALA A 17 -13.93 30.95 34.46
C ALA A 17 -14.34 29.56 33.96
N VAL A 18 -15.32 29.48 33.04
CA VAL A 18 -15.76 28.21 32.44
C VAL A 18 -14.62 27.52 31.68
N VAL A 19 -13.91 28.24 30.81
CA VAL A 19 -12.79 27.67 30.03
C VAL A 19 -11.68 27.18 30.96
N LEU A 20 -11.34 27.94 32.00
CA LEU A 20 -10.32 27.56 32.97
C LEU A 20 -10.74 26.33 33.80
N SER A 21 -11.99 26.26 34.26
CA SER A 21 -12.51 25.09 34.97
C SER A 21 -12.44 23.82 34.12
N VAL A 22 -12.82 23.90 32.85
CA VAL A 22 -12.73 22.75 31.92
C VAL A 22 -11.27 22.38 31.66
N LEU A 23 -10.37 23.36 31.53
CA LEU A 23 -8.93 23.11 31.38
C LEU A 23 -8.34 22.43 32.61
N LEU A 24 -8.68 22.88 33.82
CA LEU A 24 -8.20 22.29 35.07
C LEU A 24 -8.69 20.85 35.21
N ALA A 25 -9.95 20.57 34.91
CA ALA A 25 -10.50 19.21 34.89
C ALA A 25 -9.76 18.33 33.87
N SER A 26 -9.57 18.84 32.65
CA SER A 26 -8.83 18.12 31.58
C SER A 26 -7.38 17.86 31.99
N THR A 27 -6.74 18.82 32.67
CA THR A 27 -5.36 18.70 33.18
C THR A 27 -5.27 17.66 34.29
N ALA A 28 -6.22 17.63 35.24
CA ALA A 28 -6.23 16.65 36.32
C ALA A 28 -6.36 15.21 35.77
N ILE A 29 -7.29 15.00 34.82
CA ILE A 29 -7.47 13.71 34.14
C ILE A 29 -6.20 13.32 33.36
N SER A 30 -5.58 14.29 32.70
CA SER A 30 -4.33 14.09 31.95
C SER A 30 -3.19 13.66 32.85
N LEU A 31 -2.99 14.31 34.00
CA LEU A 31 -1.93 13.99 34.96
C LEU A 31 -2.04 12.55 35.47
N TYR A 32 -3.26 12.07 35.72
CA TYR A 32 -3.49 10.66 36.06
C TYR A 32 -3.12 9.70 34.93
N GLY A 33 -3.41 10.04 33.67
CA GLY A 33 -2.95 9.23 32.54
C GLY A 33 -1.42 9.25 32.41
N PHE A 34 -0.79 10.42 32.50
CA PHE A 34 0.66 10.56 32.40
C PHE A 34 1.42 9.83 33.51
N SER A 35 0.88 9.71 34.72
CA SER A 35 1.54 8.96 35.80
C SER A 35 1.62 7.45 35.53
N THR A 36 0.85 6.96 34.56
CA THR A 36 0.87 5.56 34.12
C THR A 36 1.71 5.31 32.86
N LEU A 37 2.27 6.37 32.25
CA LEU A 37 3.04 6.27 31.02
C LEU A 37 4.54 6.08 31.29
N GLU A 38 5.11 5.10 30.60
CA GLU A 38 6.55 5.03 30.44
C GLU A 38 7.02 6.09 29.44
N LEU A 39 8.01 6.90 29.84
CA LEU A 39 8.56 7.93 28.96
C LEU A 39 9.47 7.28 27.91
N PRO A 40 9.19 7.44 26.60
CA PRO A 40 10.05 6.93 25.55
C PRO A 40 11.47 7.52 25.64
N SER A 41 12.51 6.79 25.23
CA SER A 41 13.86 7.34 25.15
C SER A 41 14.00 8.36 24.01
N MET A 42 15.05 9.20 24.01
CA MET A 42 15.31 10.09 22.88
C MET A 42 15.68 9.27 21.65
N ASN A 43 14.91 9.41 20.57
CA ASN A 43 15.09 8.67 19.34
C ASN A 43 15.84 9.49 18.26
N SER A 44 16.18 8.83 17.15
CA SER A 44 16.78 9.45 15.95
C SER A 44 16.00 10.65 15.43
N ASP A 45 14.67 10.61 15.51
CA ASP A 45 13.81 11.57 14.82
C ASP A 45 13.75 12.89 15.58
N ILE A 46 13.74 12.83 16.93
CA ILE A 46 13.91 14.01 17.78
C ILE A 46 15.26 14.68 17.49
N ARG A 47 16.34 13.90 17.33
CA ARG A 47 17.66 14.46 16.97
C ARG A 47 17.62 15.14 15.60
N THR A 48 17.03 14.49 14.60
CA THR A 48 16.85 15.05 13.25
C THR A 48 16.02 16.34 13.28
N LEU A 49 14.95 16.37 14.08
CA LEU A 49 14.12 17.55 14.25
C LEU A 49 14.91 18.69 14.90
N LEU A 50 15.64 18.42 15.98
CA LEU A 50 16.47 19.42 16.66
C LEU A 50 17.56 19.98 15.74
N LEU A 51 18.23 19.13 14.95
CA LEU A 51 19.21 19.55 13.95
C LEU A 51 18.57 20.42 12.86
N SER A 52 17.40 20.03 12.37
CA SER A 52 16.65 20.80 11.37
C SER A 52 16.22 22.16 11.91
N VAL A 53 15.72 22.21 13.15
CA VAL A 53 15.36 23.46 13.84
C VAL A 53 16.57 24.35 14.02
N ALA A 54 17.70 23.82 14.49
CA ALA A 54 18.94 24.57 14.67
C ALA A 54 19.45 25.13 13.34
N GLY A 55 19.53 24.28 12.31
CA GLY A 55 19.98 24.66 10.97
C GLY A 55 19.09 25.72 10.31
N LEU A 56 17.77 25.51 10.31
CA LEU A 56 16.82 26.48 9.75
C LEU A 56 16.79 27.78 10.53
N THR A 57 16.93 27.74 11.86
CA THR A 57 17.03 28.95 12.69
C THR A 57 18.29 29.72 12.33
N ALA A 58 19.45 29.06 12.27
CA ALA A 58 20.71 29.68 11.90
C ALA A 58 20.63 30.31 10.49
N LEU A 59 20.12 29.56 9.50
CA LEU A 59 19.93 30.06 8.14
C LEU A 59 18.97 31.25 8.11
N THR A 60 17.87 31.21 8.86
CA THR A 60 16.90 32.31 8.94
C THR A 60 17.54 33.57 9.54
N VAL A 61 18.37 33.43 10.56
CA VAL A 61 19.07 34.55 11.21
C VAL A 61 20.15 35.13 10.29
N ILE A 62 20.97 34.28 9.65
CA ILE A 62 22.09 34.69 8.80
C ILE A 62 21.59 35.32 7.49
N THR A 63 20.71 34.62 6.77
CA THR A 63 20.26 35.06 5.43
C THR A 63 19.14 36.09 5.48
N ARG A 64 18.46 36.20 6.64
CA ARG A 64 17.25 37.02 6.84
C ARG A 64 16.09 36.67 5.89
N GLN A 65 16.14 35.49 5.27
CA GLN A 65 15.09 34.98 4.38
C GLN A 65 13.95 34.31 5.17
N SER A 66 12.82 34.08 4.50
CA SER A 66 11.69 33.36 5.09
C SER A 66 12.05 31.89 5.39
N PRO A 67 11.68 31.35 6.58
CA PRO A 67 11.92 29.94 6.91
C PRO A 67 11.33 28.96 5.90
N ILE A 68 10.20 29.32 5.27
CA ILE A 68 9.54 28.48 4.26
C ILE A 68 10.42 28.33 3.02
N VAL A 69 10.99 29.44 2.53
CA VAL A 69 11.88 29.43 1.35
C VAL A 69 13.15 28.65 1.66
N LEU A 70 13.73 28.87 2.84
CA LEU A 70 14.90 28.13 3.32
C LEU A 70 14.61 26.64 3.52
N GLY A 71 13.41 26.29 3.99
CA GLY A 71 12.96 24.90 4.13
C GLY A 71 12.87 24.17 2.79
N PHE A 72 12.28 24.81 1.77
CA PHE A 72 12.28 24.25 0.40
C PHE A 72 13.70 24.11 -0.15
N GLY A 73 14.56 25.11 0.06
CA GLY A 73 15.97 25.04 -0.33
C GLY A 73 16.71 23.90 0.36
N LEU A 74 16.50 23.72 1.67
CA LEU A 74 17.09 22.63 2.44
C LEU A 74 16.64 21.26 1.91
N ILE A 75 15.34 21.06 1.69
CA ILE A 75 14.81 19.82 1.11
C ILE A 75 15.42 19.55 -0.27
N ALA A 76 15.53 20.57 -1.12
CA ALA A 76 16.17 20.44 -2.43
C ALA A 76 17.64 20.01 -2.30
N CYS A 77 18.42 20.66 -1.43
CA CYS A 77 19.81 20.29 -1.16
C CYS A 77 19.94 18.86 -0.62
N LEU A 78 19.09 18.46 0.34
CA LEU A 78 19.06 17.11 0.88
C LEU A 78 18.70 16.08 -0.19
N SER A 79 17.77 16.40 -1.09
CA SER A 79 17.42 15.49 -2.20
C SER A 79 18.60 15.24 -3.13
N ILE A 80 19.44 16.25 -3.39
CA ILE A 80 20.66 16.09 -4.18
C ILE A 80 21.69 15.28 -3.39
N ALA A 81 21.92 15.63 -2.13
CA ALA A 81 22.91 14.99 -1.26
C ALA A 81 22.64 13.48 -1.06
N PHE A 82 21.37 13.06 -1.04
CA PHE A 82 20.97 11.66 -0.86
C PHE A 82 20.62 10.93 -2.17
N GLY A 83 20.92 11.52 -3.33
CA GLY A 83 20.66 10.90 -4.63
C GLY A 83 19.17 10.74 -4.98
N GLN A 84 18.28 11.54 -4.36
CA GLN A 84 16.83 11.51 -4.55
C GLN A 84 16.31 12.69 -5.39
N ALA A 85 17.18 13.37 -6.14
CA ALA A 85 16.80 14.49 -6.99
C ALA A 85 15.77 14.09 -8.06
N TRP A 86 15.91 12.91 -8.69
CA TRP A 86 14.98 12.45 -9.73
C TRP A 86 13.56 12.18 -9.19
N PRO A 87 13.36 11.41 -8.10
CA PRO A 87 12.06 11.29 -7.44
C PRO A 87 11.41 12.64 -7.09
N MET A 88 12.21 13.61 -6.61
CA MET A 88 11.72 14.96 -6.30
C MET A 88 11.27 15.73 -7.55
N ILE A 89 11.98 15.60 -8.67
CA ILE A 89 11.58 16.20 -9.95
C ILE A 89 10.27 15.59 -10.45
N VAL A 90 10.14 14.26 -10.40
CA VAL A 90 8.90 13.56 -10.79
C VAL A 90 7.72 14.04 -9.94
N LEU A 91 7.89 14.15 -8.62
CA LEU A 91 6.87 14.70 -7.72
C LEU A 91 6.49 16.15 -8.10
N ALA A 92 7.47 17.00 -8.38
CA ALA A 92 7.23 18.39 -8.77
C ALA A 92 6.48 18.49 -10.11
N VAL A 93 6.83 17.65 -11.09
CA VAL A 93 6.15 17.57 -12.39
C VAL A 93 4.72 17.05 -12.21
N PHE A 94 4.51 16.01 -11.40
CA PHE A 94 3.18 15.51 -11.06
C PHE A 94 2.31 16.59 -10.41
N ALA A 95 2.86 17.34 -9.43
CA ALA A 95 2.14 18.40 -8.75
C ALA A 95 1.78 19.57 -9.68
N LEU A 96 2.73 20.00 -10.52
CA LEU A 96 2.50 21.06 -11.50
C LEU A 96 1.48 20.62 -12.56
N SER A 97 1.64 19.42 -13.11
CA SER A 97 0.73 18.87 -14.13
C SER A 97 -0.69 18.72 -13.59
N SER A 98 -0.84 18.17 -12.39
CA SER A 98 -2.14 18.05 -11.72
C SER A 98 -2.79 19.42 -11.50
N THR A 99 -2.01 20.43 -11.08
CA THR A 99 -2.52 21.79 -10.88
C THR A 99 -2.94 22.44 -12.20
N VAL A 100 -2.13 22.31 -13.26
CA VAL A 100 -2.44 22.83 -14.60
C VAL A 100 -3.69 22.16 -15.16
N PHE A 101 -3.76 20.84 -15.08
CA PHE A 101 -4.87 20.05 -15.59
C PHE A 101 -6.17 20.34 -14.83
N GLY A 102 -6.13 20.39 -13.51
CA GLY A 102 -7.31 20.74 -12.71
C GLY A 102 -7.78 22.17 -12.94
N ARG A 103 -6.85 23.14 -13.11
CA ARG A 103 -7.21 24.51 -13.50
C ARG A 103 -7.85 24.56 -14.89
N TRP A 104 -7.36 23.75 -15.82
CA TRP A 104 -7.96 23.64 -17.15
C TRP A 104 -9.39 23.06 -17.08
N MET A 105 -9.61 22.01 -16.29
CA MET A 105 -10.93 21.39 -16.10
C MET A 105 -11.95 22.32 -15.44
N LEU A 106 -11.55 23.08 -14.42
CA LEU A 106 -12.46 24.03 -13.76
C LEU A 106 -12.68 25.30 -14.59
N GLY A 107 -11.72 25.65 -15.45
CA GLY A 107 -11.72 26.88 -16.24
C GLY A 107 -11.78 28.14 -15.37
N GLN A 108 -12.20 29.26 -15.97
CA GLN A 108 -12.39 30.53 -15.24
C GLN A 108 -13.73 30.62 -14.50
N ARG A 109 -14.56 29.57 -14.56
CA ARG A 109 -15.94 29.59 -14.08
C ARG A 109 -16.05 29.37 -12.57
N ILE A 110 -15.06 28.72 -11.97
CA ILE A 110 -15.04 28.35 -10.55
C ILE A 110 -13.81 28.99 -9.91
N SER A 111 -14.03 29.90 -8.95
CA SER A 111 -12.95 30.49 -8.16
C SER A 111 -12.43 29.45 -7.17
N ALA A 112 -11.19 29.02 -7.36
CA ALA A 112 -10.59 27.95 -6.59
C ALA A 112 -9.11 28.26 -6.31
N ASP A 113 -8.61 27.84 -5.15
CA ASP A 113 -7.18 27.93 -4.86
C ASP A 113 -6.40 26.76 -5.50
N TRP A 114 -5.08 26.82 -5.43
CA TRP A 114 -4.21 25.80 -6.02
C TRP A 114 -4.43 24.39 -5.46
N THR A 115 -4.91 24.26 -4.21
CA THR A 115 -5.13 22.93 -3.60
C THR A 115 -6.29 22.22 -4.27
N VAL A 116 -7.36 22.97 -4.58
CA VAL A 116 -8.52 22.45 -5.32
C VAL A 116 -8.10 22.06 -6.73
N HIS A 117 -7.34 22.92 -7.43
CA HIS A 117 -6.81 22.59 -8.76
C HIS A 117 -5.96 21.31 -8.74
N PHE A 118 -5.01 21.23 -7.80
CA PHE A 118 -4.16 20.06 -7.63
C PHE A 118 -4.98 18.79 -7.38
N LEU A 119 -5.94 18.82 -6.44
CA LEU A 119 -6.76 17.66 -6.11
C LEU A 119 -7.65 17.22 -7.28
N ILE A 120 -8.25 18.16 -8.02
CA ILE A 120 -9.04 17.82 -9.21
C ILE A 120 -8.16 17.09 -10.22
N GLY A 121 -6.96 17.61 -10.49
CA GLY A 121 -6.03 16.99 -11.43
C GLY A 121 -5.53 15.63 -10.95
N ALA A 122 -5.08 15.52 -9.69
CA ALA A 122 -4.55 14.30 -9.10
C ALA A 122 -5.61 13.19 -9.05
N GLY A 123 -6.84 13.50 -8.62
CA GLY A 123 -7.95 12.55 -8.61
C GLY A 123 -8.34 12.10 -10.03
N THR A 124 -8.30 13.00 -11.01
CA THR A 124 -8.61 12.64 -12.39
C THR A 124 -7.50 11.78 -13.01
N PHE A 125 -6.22 12.11 -12.79
CA PHE A 125 -5.12 11.26 -13.23
C PHE A 125 -5.17 9.88 -12.57
N GLY A 126 -5.43 9.80 -11.26
CA GLY A 126 -5.61 8.52 -10.57
C GLY A 126 -6.76 7.71 -11.18
N THR A 127 -7.85 8.37 -11.59
CA THR A 127 -8.98 7.71 -12.27
C THR A 127 -8.55 7.17 -13.64
N PHE A 128 -7.82 7.96 -14.44
CA PHE A 128 -7.31 7.49 -15.74
C PHE A 128 -6.34 6.32 -15.58
N THR A 129 -5.45 6.37 -14.59
CA THR A 129 -4.56 5.25 -14.26
C THR A 129 -5.35 4.01 -13.85
N GLY A 130 -6.38 4.15 -13.02
CA GLY A 130 -7.25 3.03 -12.63
C GLY A 130 -8.02 2.41 -13.80
N LEU A 131 -8.39 3.21 -14.80
CA LEU A 131 -8.99 2.70 -16.04
C LEU A 131 -7.95 2.03 -16.94
N ALA A 132 -6.75 2.61 -17.05
CA ALA A 132 -5.65 2.02 -17.82
C ALA A 132 -5.14 0.71 -17.21
N ALA A 133 -5.25 0.55 -15.89
CA ALA A 133 -4.83 -0.65 -15.15
C ALA A 133 -5.56 -1.93 -15.60
N TYR A 134 -6.75 -1.82 -16.21
CA TYR A 134 -7.45 -2.97 -16.81
C TYR A 134 -6.74 -3.56 -18.04
N PHE A 135 -5.84 -2.81 -18.66
CA PHE A 135 -5.21 -3.18 -19.93
C PHE A 135 -3.68 -3.29 -19.78
N PRO A 136 -3.01 -4.15 -20.57
CA PRO A 136 -1.55 -4.32 -20.55
C PRO A 136 -0.83 -3.18 -21.29
N ILE A 137 -1.08 -1.93 -20.90
CA ILE A 137 -0.54 -0.71 -21.53
C ILE A 137 0.27 0.16 -20.57
N ASN A 138 0.42 -0.27 -19.31
CA ASN A 138 1.00 0.55 -18.25
C ASN A 138 2.53 0.50 -18.30
N TYR A 139 3.11 1.33 -19.17
CA TYR A 139 4.54 1.51 -19.35
C TYR A 139 4.98 2.92 -18.93
N PRO A 140 6.25 3.14 -18.52
CA PRO A 140 6.73 4.45 -18.06
C PRO A 140 6.49 5.62 -19.05
N TRP A 141 6.52 5.34 -20.35
CA TRP A 141 6.26 6.36 -21.38
C TRP A 141 4.81 6.88 -21.36
N LEU A 142 3.83 6.03 -21.03
CA LEU A 142 2.42 6.42 -20.95
C LEU A 142 2.21 7.45 -19.84
N TYR A 143 2.82 7.21 -18.68
CA TYR A 143 2.77 8.11 -17.53
C TYR A 143 3.57 9.40 -17.77
N SER A 144 4.68 9.31 -18.51
CA SER A 144 5.41 10.49 -18.97
C SER A 144 4.53 11.36 -19.88
N ALA A 145 3.83 10.76 -20.84
CA ALA A 145 2.89 11.46 -21.71
C ALA A 145 1.71 12.05 -20.91
N LEU A 146 1.13 11.27 -19.99
CA LEU A 146 0.03 11.70 -19.11
C LEU A 146 0.39 12.98 -18.34
N LEU A 147 1.60 13.07 -17.81
CA LEU A 147 2.05 14.25 -17.06
C LEU A 147 2.51 15.41 -17.95
N LEU A 148 3.14 15.15 -19.09
CA LEU A 148 3.67 16.20 -19.96
C LEU A 148 2.60 16.85 -20.85
N LEU A 149 1.59 16.11 -21.30
CA LEU A 149 0.56 16.63 -22.22
C LEU A 149 -0.18 17.86 -21.64
N PRO A 150 -0.66 17.88 -20.39
CA PRO A 150 -1.29 19.06 -19.82
C PRO A 150 -0.35 20.25 -19.69
N LEU A 151 0.95 20.02 -19.47
CA LEU A 151 1.95 21.08 -19.38
C LEU A 151 2.23 21.74 -20.74
N LEU A 152 2.29 20.93 -21.80
CA LEU A 152 2.54 21.35 -23.18
C LEU A 152 1.30 22.04 -23.78
N LEU A 153 0.14 21.38 -23.73
CA LEU A 153 -1.12 21.92 -24.26
C LEU A 153 -1.59 23.11 -23.42
N GLY A 154 -1.39 23.05 -22.10
CA GLY A 154 -1.71 24.10 -21.15
C GLY A 154 -0.61 25.14 -20.95
N HIS A 155 0.35 25.31 -21.86
CA HIS A 155 1.54 26.17 -21.68
C HIS A 155 1.24 27.59 -21.15
N LYS A 156 0.10 28.20 -21.52
CA LYS A 156 -0.34 29.50 -20.97
C LYS A 156 -0.65 29.43 -19.47
N HIS A 157 -1.33 28.37 -19.04
CA HIS A 157 -1.58 28.11 -17.63
C HIS A 157 -0.28 27.74 -16.90
N THR A 158 0.57 26.90 -17.52
CA THR A 158 1.88 26.52 -16.97
C THR A 158 2.74 27.76 -16.71
N THR A 159 2.92 28.62 -17.72
CA THR A 159 3.68 29.86 -17.59
C THR A 159 3.06 30.83 -16.57
N SER A 160 1.73 30.93 -16.53
CA SER A 160 1.02 31.72 -15.51
C SER A 160 1.29 31.20 -14.09
N ILE A 161 1.18 29.90 -13.86
CA ILE A 161 1.39 29.28 -12.54
C ILE A 161 2.86 29.40 -12.13
N CYS A 162 3.80 29.11 -13.04
CA CYS A 162 5.23 29.28 -12.77
C CYS A 162 5.57 30.73 -12.44
N ARG A 163 5.02 31.70 -13.18
CA ARG A 163 5.20 33.13 -12.89
C ARG A 163 4.59 33.48 -11.54
N GLU A 164 3.38 33.03 -11.25
CA GLU A 164 2.73 33.28 -9.96
C GLU A 164 3.54 32.68 -8.80
N LEU A 165 4.06 31.47 -8.96
CA LEU A 165 4.91 30.83 -7.97
C LEU A 165 6.20 31.61 -7.76
N LEU A 166 6.88 32.02 -8.84
CA LEU A 166 8.10 32.84 -8.77
C LEU A 166 7.82 34.19 -8.12
N THR A 167 6.72 34.85 -8.47
CA THR A 167 6.30 36.11 -7.85
C THR A 167 6.00 35.90 -6.38
N ARG A 168 5.29 34.81 -6.01
CA ARG A 168 5.02 34.47 -4.61
C ARG A 168 6.31 34.20 -3.84
N ILE A 169 7.26 33.43 -4.39
CA ILE A 169 8.58 33.15 -3.80
C ILE A 169 9.34 34.46 -3.56
N ARG A 170 9.41 35.33 -4.58
CA ARG A 170 10.09 36.64 -4.47
C ARG A 170 9.38 37.60 -3.52
N ALA A 171 8.05 37.51 -3.44
CA ALA A 171 7.22 38.31 -2.57
C ALA A 171 6.94 37.64 -1.22
N VAL A 172 7.61 36.52 -0.88
CA VAL A 172 7.47 35.93 0.46
C VAL A 172 8.10 36.91 1.43
N HIS A 173 7.26 37.67 2.10
CA HIS A 173 7.71 38.55 3.16
C HIS A 173 8.03 37.73 4.41
N ARG A 174 8.98 38.25 5.19
CA ARG A 174 9.28 37.71 6.50
C ARG A 174 7.97 37.63 7.33
N PRO A 175 7.80 36.58 8.15
CA PRO A 175 6.68 36.54 9.08
C PRO A 175 6.67 37.80 9.95
N LYS A 176 5.49 38.37 10.20
CA LYS A 176 5.36 39.69 10.85
C LYS A 176 5.83 39.66 12.31
N THR A 177 5.86 38.49 12.93
CA THR A 177 6.21 38.32 14.34
C THR A 177 7.24 37.20 14.54
N THR A 178 8.01 37.31 15.63
CA THR A 178 8.95 36.26 16.05
C THR A 178 8.24 34.92 16.25
N THR A 179 7.05 34.92 16.86
CA THR A 179 6.24 33.70 17.04
C THR A 179 5.92 33.03 15.71
N GLN A 180 5.51 33.79 14.68
CA GLN A 180 5.24 33.21 13.36
C GLN A 180 6.50 32.64 12.71
N THR A 181 7.65 33.30 12.90
CA THR A 181 8.94 32.81 12.41
C THR A 181 9.32 31.47 13.06
N VAL A 182 9.18 31.37 14.38
CA VAL A 182 9.46 30.12 15.13
C VAL A 182 8.52 29.00 14.68
N LEU A 183 7.23 29.28 14.53
CA LEU A 183 6.28 28.28 14.04
C LEU A 183 6.59 27.81 12.61
N ASP A 184 6.98 28.73 11.71
CA ASP A 184 7.37 28.39 10.34
C ASP A 184 8.64 27.53 10.33
N VAL A 185 9.64 27.81 11.18
CA VAL A 185 10.83 26.95 11.35
C VAL A 185 10.45 25.55 11.82
N LEU A 186 9.56 25.44 12.82
CA LEU A 186 9.12 24.14 13.33
C LEU A 186 8.35 23.34 12.28
N ILE A 187 7.42 23.97 11.55
CA ILE A 187 6.68 23.34 10.46
C ILE A 187 7.64 22.82 9.38
N CYS A 188 8.60 23.65 8.94
CA CYS A 188 9.61 23.24 7.96
C CYS A 188 10.52 22.11 8.49
N SER A 189 10.79 22.07 9.79
CA SER A 189 11.58 21.01 10.41
C SER A 189 10.84 19.67 10.41
N PHE A 190 9.53 19.66 10.70
CA PHE A 190 8.69 18.46 10.52
C PHE A 190 8.59 18.04 9.05
N ALA A 191 8.47 19.00 8.12
CA ALA A 191 8.49 18.69 6.70
C ALA A 191 9.80 18.03 6.26
N CYS A 192 10.95 18.48 6.77
CA CYS A 192 12.24 17.83 6.53
C CYS A 192 12.25 16.41 7.08
N LEU A 193 11.77 16.17 8.31
CA LEU A 193 11.67 14.84 8.87
C LEU A 193 10.84 13.89 7.98
N TYR A 194 9.66 14.33 7.53
CA TYR A 194 8.75 13.52 6.72
C TYR A 194 9.36 13.15 5.35
N VAL A 195 10.09 14.09 4.74
CA VAL A 195 10.80 13.86 3.47
C VAL A 195 12.00 12.92 3.67
N LEU A 196 12.78 13.09 4.75
CA LEU A 196 13.93 12.22 5.03
C LEU A 196 13.51 10.77 5.27
N VAL A 197 12.40 10.54 5.98
CA VAL A 197 11.85 9.18 6.15
C VAL A 197 11.44 8.59 4.80
N ALA A 198 10.82 9.38 3.92
CA ALA A 198 10.44 8.93 2.58
C ALA A 198 11.63 8.60 1.66
N PHE A 199 12.83 9.12 1.94
CA PHE A 199 14.05 8.77 1.23
C PHE A 199 14.58 7.38 1.58
N MET A 200 14.23 6.83 2.74
CA MET A 200 14.65 5.48 3.13
C MET A 200 13.90 4.40 2.33
N PRO A 201 14.28 3.11 2.44
CA PRO A 201 13.47 1.99 1.94
C PRO A 201 12.19 1.75 2.75
N GLU A 202 11.13 1.27 2.11
CA GLU A 202 9.82 0.96 2.70
C GLU A 202 9.88 -0.36 3.49
N VAL A 203 9.25 -0.36 4.66
CA VAL A 203 9.25 -1.50 5.59
C VAL A 203 7.90 -1.67 6.34
N GLY A 204 6.92 -0.81 6.07
CA GLY A 204 5.60 -0.89 6.68
C GLY A 204 4.74 -2.03 6.11
N HIS A 205 3.93 -2.63 6.97
CA HIS A 205 3.12 -3.81 6.63
C HIS A 205 2.16 -3.54 5.46
N ASP A 206 1.25 -2.58 5.62
CA ASP A 206 0.22 -2.26 4.62
C ASP A 206 0.81 -1.81 3.28
N ALA A 207 1.92 -1.07 3.34
CA ALA A 207 2.66 -0.69 2.15
C ALA A 207 3.15 -1.93 1.38
N LEU A 208 3.87 -2.83 2.05
CA LEU A 208 4.44 -4.02 1.40
C LEU A 208 3.39 -5.08 1.03
N ALA A 209 2.24 -5.09 1.71
CA ALA A 209 1.15 -6.00 1.43
C ALA A 209 0.23 -5.52 0.31
N MET A 210 0.05 -4.20 0.17
CA MET A 210 -0.91 -3.62 -0.78
C MET A 210 -0.39 -2.34 -1.46
N HIS A 211 -0.12 -1.26 -0.71
CA HIS A 211 -0.02 0.08 -1.32
C HIS A 211 1.24 0.33 -2.16
N LEU A 212 2.31 -0.41 -1.88
CA LEU A 212 3.51 -0.51 -2.73
C LEU A 212 3.44 -1.74 -3.65
N PHE A 213 2.72 -2.80 -3.23
CA PHE A 213 2.50 -3.98 -4.05
C PHE A 213 1.81 -3.60 -5.36
N VAL A 214 0.67 -2.92 -5.32
CA VAL A 214 -0.11 -2.50 -6.49
C VAL A 214 0.73 -1.75 -7.54
N PRO A 215 1.41 -0.64 -7.22
CA PRO A 215 2.22 0.08 -8.20
C PRO A 215 3.42 -0.73 -8.71
N SER A 216 4.06 -1.53 -7.86
CA SER A 216 5.17 -2.40 -8.29
C SER A 216 4.72 -3.51 -9.24
N HIS A 217 3.58 -4.13 -8.95
CA HIS A 217 2.98 -5.17 -9.77
C HIS A 217 2.52 -4.61 -11.12
N LEU A 218 1.90 -3.41 -11.12
CA LEU A 218 1.54 -2.71 -12.35
C LEU A 218 2.77 -2.38 -13.22
N ALA A 219 3.88 -1.98 -12.59
CA ALA A 219 5.12 -1.69 -13.30
C ALA A 219 5.78 -2.92 -13.92
N GLN A 220 5.63 -4.09 -13.29
CA GLN A 220 6.24 -5.34 -13.72
C GLN A 220 5.38 -6.10 -14.74
N LEU A 221 4.06 -6.10 -14.57
CA LEU A 221 3.13 -6.85 -15.41
C LEU A 221 2.35 -5.97 -16.40
N HIS A 222 2.53 -4.66 -16.35
CA HIS A 222 1.87 -3.65 -17.21
C HIS A 222 0.33 -3.63 -17.11
N GLN A 223 -0.25 -4.40 -16.20
CA GLN A 223 -1.69 -4.56 -15.97
C GLN A 223 -1.94 -4.91 -14.50
N TRP A 224 -3.09 -4.49 -13.98
CA TRP A 224 -3.67 -5.02 -12.74
C TRP A 224 -4.82 -5.96 -13.10
N LYS A 225 -4.73 -7.24 -12.71
CA LYS A 225 -5.71 -8.26 -13.13
C LYS A 225 -7.07 -8.13 -12.45
N PHE A 226 -7.18 -7.36 -11.36
CA PHE A 226 -8.37 -7.29 -10.51
C PHE A 226 -8.88 -8.69 -10.04
N ASP A 227 -7.95 -9.65 -9.86
CA ASP A 227 -8.30 -11.02 -9.48
C ASP A 227 -8.57 -11.15 -7.97
N ALA A 228 -9.85 -11.03 -7.61
CA ALA A 228 -10.33 -11.19 -6.24
C ALA A 228 -10.19 -12.63 -5.70
N ASN A 229 -9.96 -13.64 -6.54
CA ASN A 229 -9.64 -14.99 -6.05
C ASN A 229 -8.26 -15.02 -5.42
N THR A 230 -7.28 -14.36 -6.05
CA THR A 230 -5.89 -14.34 -5.61
C THR A 230 -5.68 -13.30 -4.51
N TYR A 231 -6.18 -12.07 -4.70
CA TYR A 231 -6.09 -11.02 -3.70
C TYR A 231 -7.48 -10.51 -3.33
N VAL A 232 -7.93 -10.76 -2.10
CA VAL A 232 -9.27 -10.37 -1.65
C VAL A 232 -9.52 -8.86 -1.81
N TRP A 233 -8.49 -8.05 -1.65
CA TRP A 233 -8.57 -6.60 -1.81
C TRP A 233 -8.40 -6.11 -3.25
N ALA A 234 -8.24 -7.00 -4.26
CA ALA A 234 -7.93 -6.63 -5.65
C ALA A 234 -8.92 -5.67 -6.32
N VAL A 235 -10.15 -5.62 -5.80
CA VAL A 235 -11.27 -4.82 -6.33
C VAL A 235 -11.71 -3.71 -5.36
N MET A 236 -10.99 -3.51 -4.26
CA MET A 236 -11.28 -2.41 -3.33
C MET A 236 -11.05 -1.04 -3.99
N PRO A 237 -11.61 0.05 -3.44
CA PRO A 237 -11.27 1.40 -3.87
C PRO A 237 -9.74 1.65 -3.78
N MET A 238 -9.12 2.04 -4.89
CA MET A 238 -7.66 2.14 -5.06
C MET A 238 -7.20 3.47 -5.68
N LEU A 239 -8.02 4.53 -5.66
CA LEU A 239 -7.67 5.79 -6.33
C LEU A 239 -6.30 6.34 -5.91
N VAL A 240 -5.95 6.21 -4.63
CA VAL A 240 -4.66 6.70 -4.13
C VAL A 240 -3.52 5.78 -4.56
N ASP A 241 -3.72 4.47 -4.60
CA ASP A 241 -2.73 3.53 -5.16
C ASP A 241 -2.46 3.81 -6.64
N TRP A 242 -3.48 4.23 -7.40
CA TRP A 242 -3.33 4.69 -8.78
C TRP A 242 -2.56 6.01 -8.89
N ILE A 243 -2.72 6.91 -7.92
CA ILE A 243 -1.89 8.13 -7.84
C ILE A 243 -0.43 7.76 -7.54
N TYR A 244 -0.18 6.83 -6.61
CA TYR A 244 1.15 6.33 -6.31
C TYR A 244 1.79 5.60 -7.49
N SER A 245 0.99 4.90 -8.29
CA SER A 245 1.43 4.23 -9.51
C SER A 245 2.00 5.22 -10.52
N ILE A 246 1.41 6.41 -10.69
CA ILE A 246 1.92 7.42 -11.62
C ILE A 246 3.37 7.79 -11.32
N THR A 247 3.69 8.07 -10.05
CA THR A 247 5.05 8.47 -9.67
C THR A 247 5.98 7.27 -9.54
N TYR A 248 5.47 6.10 -9.16
CA TYR A 248 6.22 4.84 -9.18
C TYR A 248 6.74 4.50 -10.56
N MET A 249 5.90 4.62 -11.59
CA MET A 249 6.25 4.28 -12.98
C MET A 249 7.40 5.13 -13.54
N LEU A 250 7.68 6.30 -12.94
CA LEU A 250 8.71 7.24 -13.39
C LEU A 250 9.94 7.27 -12.50
N ALA A 251 9.82 7.00 -11.20
CA ALA A 251 10.92 7.11 -10.24
C ALA A 251 10.86 6.12 -9.06
N GLY A 252 10.06 5.05 -9.18
CA GLY A 252 9.99 3.92 -8.26
C GLY A 252 9.45 4.26 -6.87
N GLU A 253 9.79 3.40 -5.92
CA GLU A 253 9.29 3.41 -4.53
C GLU A 253 9.45 4.77 -3.84
N THR A 254 10.63 5.40 -3.92
CA THR A 254 10.88 6.69 -3.26
C THR A 254 9.89 7.75 -3.74
N ALA A 255 9.55 7.78 -5.03
CA ALA A 255 8.64 8.78 -5.57
C ALA A 255 7.21 8.62 -5.05
N SER A 256 6.73 7.38 -4.90
CA SER A 256 5.43 7.10 -4.27
C SER A 256 5.42 7.52 -2.80
N ARG A 257 6.48 7.20 -2.05
CA ARG A 257 6.62 7.61 -0.63
C ARG A 257 6.65 9.13 -0.47
N LEU A 258 7.41 9.83 -1.33
CA LEU A 258 7.44 11.29 -1.36
C LEU A 258 6.08 11.88 -1.73
N THR A 259 5.33 11.22 -2.61
CA THR A 259 3.96 11.62 -2.96
C THR A 259 3.06 11.55 -1.72
N ASN A 260 3.13 10.47 -0.92
CA ASN A 260 2.40 10.38 0.34
C ASN A 260 2.79 11.50 1.32
N SER A 261 4.10 11.70 1.56
CA SER A 261 4.56 12.81 2.41
C SER A 261 4.10 14.18 1.91
N ALA A 262 4.07 14.39 0.60
CA ALA A 262 3.56 15.62 0.00
C ALA A 262 2.06 15.81 0.23
N PHE A 263 1.25 14.74 0.18
CA PHE A 263 -0.17 14.80 0.57
C PHE A 263 -0.35 15.13 2.05
N THR A 264 0.52 14.62 2.94
CA THR A 264 0.47 14.99 4.36
C THR A 264 0.77 16.49 4.58
N LEU A 265 1.76 17.04 3.86
CA LEU A 265 2.08 18.47 3.89
C LEU A 265 0.98 19.34 3.25
N LEU A 266 0.36 18.86 2.16
CA LEU A 266 -0.83 19.47 1.58
C LEU A 266 -1.97 19.51 2.60
N LEU A 267 -2.12 18.46 3.39
CA LEU A 267 -3.17 18.38 4.40
C LEU A 267 -2.95 19.38 5.53
N ALA A 268 -1.71 19.54 6.00
CA ALA A 268 -1.34 20.60 6.93
C ALA A 268 -1.64 22.00 6.36
N TRP A 269 -1.43 22.20 5.06
CA TRP A 269 -1.78 23.42 4.35
C TRP A 269 -3.31 23.63 4.28
N GLN A 270 -4.10 22.57 4.05
CA GLN A 270 -5.56 22.65 4.08
C GLN A 270 -6.10 22.94 5.49
N VAL A 271 -5.52 22.33 6.53
CA VAL A 271 -5.82 22.62 7.94
C VAL A 271 -5.58 24.11 8.23
N ARG A 272 -4.44 24.64 7.78
CA ARG A 272 -4.13 26.08 7.87
C ARG A 272 -5.19 26.93 7.17
N ASN A 273 -5.54 26.61 5.92
CA ASN A 273 -6.52 27.37 5.13
C ASN A 273 -7.92 27.32 5.74
N MET A 274 -8.33 26.16 6.24
CA MET A 274 -9.63 25.98 6.90
C MET A 274 -9.71 26.74 8.23
N THR A 275 -8.59 26.80 8.97
CA THR A 275 -8.47 27.64 10.18
C THR A 275 -8.68 29.12 9.84
N ILE A 276 -8.05 29.62 8.78
CA ILE A 276 -8.23 31.01 8.32
C ILE A 276 -9.68 31.25 7.87
N TRP A 277 -10.26 30.33 7.09
CA TRP A 277 -11.65 30.43 6.63
C TRP A 277 -12.66 30.49 7.79
N ALA A 278 -12.38 29.75 8.88
CA ALA A 278 -13.17 29.73 10.10
C ALA A 278 -12.95 30.96 11.00
N GLY A 279 -12.11 31.92 10.61
CA GLY A 279 -11.88 33.17 11.35
C GLY A 279 -10.61 33.18 12.21
N GLY A 280 -9.73 32.18 12.07
CA GLY A 280 -8.45 32.14 12.75
C GLY A 280 -7.43 33.14 12.20
N THR A 281 -6.54 33.60 13.07
CA THR A 281 -5.39 34.45 12.72
C THR A 281 -4.28 33.67 12.01
N ALA A 282 -3.38 34.39 11.33
CA ALA A 282 -2.19 33.83 10.71
C ALA A 282 -1.31 33.02 11.69
N THR A 283 -1.31 33.38 12.98
CA THR A 283 -0.59 32.64 14.04
C THR A 283 -1.34 31.36 14.42
N SER A 284 -2.66 31.42 14.67
CA SER A 284 -3.45 30.22 14.98
C SER A 284 -3.44 29.19 13.86
N SER A 285 -3.45 29.62 12.60
CA SER A 285 -3.41 28.71 11.45
C SER A 285 -2.09 27.93 11.35
N ARG A 286 -0.98 28.50 11.85
CA ARG A 286 0.31 27.82 11.97
C ARG A 286 0.32 26.85 13.14
N TRP A 287 -0.29 27.23 14.26
CA TRP A 287 -0.51 26.29 15.37
C TRP A 287 -1.33 25.09 14.93
N ALA A 288 -2.41 25.29 14.16
CA ALA A 288 -3.23 24.20 13.63
C ALA A 288 -2.40 23.22 12.78
N ALA A 289 -1.61 23.75 11.84
CA ALA A 289 -0.72 22.95 11.01
C ALA A 289 0.36 22.23 11.83
N LEU A 290 0.97 22.89 12.81
CA LEU A 290 2.03 22.31 13.64
C LEU A 290 1.48 21.23 14.60
N ILE A 291 0.29 21.42 15.17
CA ILE A 291 -0.38 20.41 15.99
C ILE A 291 -0.66 19.16 15.16
N PHE A 292 -1.16 19.34 13.93
CA PHE A 292 -1.35 18.23 13.00
C PHE A 292 -0.04 17.49 12.70
N LEU A 293 1.00 18.21 12.23
CA LEU A 293 2.29 17.62 11.85
C LEU A 293 3.08 17.01 13.01
N SER A 294 2.87 17.48 14.24
CA SER A 294 3.50 16.86 15.41
C SER A 294 2.76 15.61 15.89
N THR A 295 1.54 15.35 15.43
CA THR A 295 0.75 14.19 15.90
C THR A 295 1.43 12.87 15.53
N PRO A 296 1.63 11.93 16.47
CA PRO A 296 2.23 10.61 16.19
C PRO A 296 1.54 9.86 15.05
N LEU A 297 0.20 9.84 15.01
CA LEU A 297 -0.56 9.23 13.91
C LEU A 297 -0.25 9.88 12.55
N ALA A 298 -0.18 11.23 12.48
CA ALA A 298 0.13 11.91 11.22
C ALA A 298 1.54 11.57 10.71
N PHE A 299 2.49 11.39 11.64
CA PHE A 299 3.81 10.90 11.30
C PHE A 299 3.78 9.44 10.83
N ALA A 300 3.03 8.56 11.50
CA ALA A 300 2.87 7.17 11.09
C ALA A 300 2.32 7.06 9.66
N GLU A 301 1.21 7.75 9.37
CA GLU A 301 0.60 7.79 8.03
C GLU A 301 1.52 8.38 6.96
N SER A 302 2.49 9.23 7.33
CA SER A 302 3.49 9.75 6.38
C SER A 302 4.74 8.89 6.26
N SER A 303 5.08 8.14 7.31
CA SER A 303 6.36 7.40 7.42
C SER A 303 6.40 6.11 6.63
N SER A 304 5.24 5.53 6.29
CA SER A 304 5.09 4.42 5.34
C SER A 304 4.05 4.79 4.30
N LEU A 305 4.03 4.08 3.18
CA LEU A 305 3.10 4.32 2.08
C LEU A 305 1.66 3.93 2.46
N HIS A 306 0.99 4.84 3.14
CA HIS A 306 -0.42 4.80 3.51
C HIS A 306 -1.25 5.69 2.57
N ILE A 307 -2.56 5.45 2.48
CA ILE A 307 -3.44 6.21 1.59
C ILE A 307 -4.19 7.34 2.30
N GLU A 308 -4.09 7.39 3.62
CA GLU A 308 -4.88 8.19 4.54
C GLU A 308 -4.75 9.69 4.27
N SER A 309 -3.54 10.18 4.00
CA SER A 309 -3.28 11.60 3.74
C SER A 309 -3.95 12.10 2.45
N ALA A 310 -3.82 11.35 1.35
CA ALA A 310 -4.44 11.71 0.08
C ALA A 310 -5.97 11.58 0.14
N TRP A 311 -6.49 10.49 0.71
CA TRP A 311 -7.91 10.31 0.98
C TRP A 311 -8.48 11.46 1.81
N THR A 312 -7.79 11.83 2.88
CA THR A 312 -8.24 12.90 3.77
C THR A 312 -8.18 14.27 3.10
N ALA A 313 -7.22 14.51 2.18
CA ALA A 313 -7.18 15.75 1.39
C ALA A 313 -8.44 15.91 0.52
N PHE A 314 -8.95 14.83 -0.08
CA PHE A 314 -10.22 14.84 -0.79
C PHE A 314 -11.41 15.10 0.14
N ILE A 315 -11.46 14.44 1.30
CA ILE A 315 -12.51 14.67 2.32
C ILE A 315 -12.51 16.11 2.81
N MET A 316 -11.34 16.68 3.13
CA MET A 316 -11.19 18.07 3.60
C MET A 316 -11.65 19.07 2.54
N GLY A 317 -11.23 18.88 1.29
CA GLY A 317 -11.67 19.70 0.15
C GLY A 317 -13.19 19.63 -0.06
N GLY A 318 -13.76 18.42 -0.08
CA GLY A 318 -15.20 18.18 -0.24
C GLY A 318 -16.03 18.75 0.92
N SER A 319 -15.55 18.57 2.16
CA SER A 319 -16.21 19.07 3.36
C SER A 319 -16.22 20.59 3.41
N LEU A 320 -15.10 21.24 3.09
CA LEU A 320 -15.05 22.69 2.99
C LEU A 320 -15.97 23.21 1.88
N ALA A 321 -16.05 22.50 0.75
CA ALA A 321 -16.98 22.84 -0.33
C ALA A 321 -18.44 22.76 0.15
N ILE A 322 -18.87 21.69 0.83
CA ILE A 322 -20.21 21.59 1.45
C ILE A 322 -20.47 22.75 2.41
N LEU A 323 -19.52 23.09 3.29
CA LEU A 323 -19.67 24.19 4.23
C LEU A 323 -19.79 25.56 3.52
N LYS A 324 -19.14 25.73 2.36
CA LYS A 324 -19.23 26.95 1.55
C LYS A 324 -20.49 27.05 0.68
N VAL A 325 -21.34 26.02 0.62
CA VAL A 325 -22.70 26.12 0.01
C VAL A 325 -23.63 27.00 0.86
N SER A 326 -23.29 27.20 2.13
CA SER A 326 -24.06 27.99 3.09
C SER A 326 -24.02 29.51 2.86
N SER A 327 -24.71 30.25 3.72
CA SER A 327 -24.63 31.72 3.80
C SER A 327 -23.23 32.25 4.17
N PHE A 328 -22.26 31.39 4.50
CA PHE A 328 -20.88 31.82 4.73
C PHE A 328 -20.16 32.34 3.48
N THR A 329 -20.67 32.00 2.30
CA THR A 329 -20.18 32.51 1.02
C THR A 329 -21.15 33.61 0.55
N PRO A 330 -20.73 34.86 0.36
CA PRO A 330 -21.68 35.93 0.00
C PRO A 330 -22.29 35.74 -1.39
N ASP A 331 -21.47 35.37 -2.37
CA ASP A 331 -21.89 35.25 -3.77
C ASP A 331 -22.70 33.97 -4.03
N ALA A 332 -23.88 34.11 -4.63
CA ALA A 332 -24.77 32.99 -4.91
C ALA A 332 -24.22 32.05 -6.00
N LYS A 333 -23.51 32.59 -6.99
CA LYS A 333 -22.91 31.79 -8.07
C LYS A 333 -21.74 30.95 -7.54
N GLU A 334 -20.90 31.54 -6.69
CA GLU A 334 -19.84 30.83 -5.97
C GLU A 334 -20.41 29.69 -5.10
N ARG A 335 -21.49 29.93 -4.33
CA ARG A 335 -22.18 28.88 -3.55
C ARG A 335 -22.55 27.67 -4.40
N MET A 336 -23.13 27.90 -5.58
CA MET A 336 -23.54 26.81 -6.48
C MET A 336 -22.34 26.04 -7.00
N SER A 337 -21.24 26.72 -7.36
CA SER A 337 -20.02 26.04 -7.85
C SER A 337 -19.43 25.06 -6.83
N HIS A 338 -19.61 25.32 -5.53
CA HIS A 338 -19.12 24.44 -4.47
C HIS A 338 -19.84 23.09 -4.40
N LEU A 339 -21.08 22.96 -4.90
CA LEU A 339 -21.75 21.65 -4.97
C LEU A 339 -21.07 20.72 -5.98
N LEU A 340 -20.60 21.25 -7.11
CA LEU A 340 -19.86 20.47 -8.10
C LEU A 340 -18.50 20.02 -7.55
N LEU A 341 -17.81 20.94 -6.87
CA LEU A 341 -16.55 20.64 -6.19
C LEU A 341 -16.73 19.62 -5.07
N ALA A 342 -17.78 19.76 -4.25
CA ALA A 342 -18.12 18.80 -3.21
C ALA A 342 -18.38 17.42 -3.79
N GLY A 343 -19.24 17.33 -4.83
CA GLY A 343 -19.52 16.07 -5.52
C GLY A 343 -18.24 15.41 -6.03
N THR A 344 -17.43 16.15 -6.78
CA THR A 344 -16.19 15.62 -7.37
C THR A 344 -15.18 15.16 -6.31
N MET A 345 -14.91 15.99 -5.29
CA MET A 345 -13.96 15.67 -4.22
C MET A 345 -14.41 14.48 -3.37
N LEU A 346 -15.70 14.43 -3.01
CA LEU A 346 -16.24 13.32 -2.22
C LEU A 346 -16.34 12.04 -3.05
N GLY A 347 -16.59 12.14 -4.36
CA GLY A 347 -16.47 11.02 -5.29
C GLY A 347 -15.06 10.46 -5.33
N PHE A 348 -14.03 11.31 -5.49
CA PHE A 348 -12.64 10.86 -5.38
C PHE A 348 -12.32 10.25 -4.01
N ALA A 349 -12.84 10.80 -2.91
CA ALA A 349 -12.67 10.21 -1.59
C ALA A 349 -13.32 8.81 -1.49
N MET A 350 -14.50 8.61 -2.10
CA MET A 350 -15.13 7.29 -2.18
C MET A 350 -14.31 6.30 -3.02
N ALA A 351 -13.74 6.75 -4.14
CA ALA A 351 -12.87 5.92 -4.97
C ALA A 351 -11.50 5.65 -4.33
N ALA A 352 -11.09 6.46 -3.36
CA ALA A 352 -9.89 6.27 -2.56
C ALA A 352 -10.10 5.29 -1.41
N LYS A 353 -11.23 5.38 -0.68
CA LYS A 353 -11.50 4.54 0.49
C LYS A 353 -12.99 4.41 0.78
N ALA A 354 -13.44 3.17 0.98
CA ALA A 354 -14.84 2.85 1.28
C ALA A 354 -15.36 3.47 2.60
N VAL A 355 -14.46 3.76 3.56
CA VAL A 355 -14.81 4.45 4.82
C VAL A 355 -15.52 5.79 4.58
N THR A 356 -15.31 6.43 3.42
CA THR A 356 -16.04 7.63 3.01
C THR A 356 -17.55 7.45 3.08
N LEU A 357 -18.08 6.25 2.82
CA LEU A 357 -19.51 5.94 2.89
C LEU A 357 -20.09 6.16 4.29
N ASN A 358 -19.29 6.03 5.36
CA ASN A 358 -19.71 6.34 6.74
C ASN A 358 -19.74 7.84 7.03
N ILE A 359 -18.98 8.65 6.28
CA ILE A 359 -18.85 10.10 6.46
C ILE A 359 -19.95 10.85 5.68
N LEU A 360 -20.35 10.33 4.51
CA LEU A 360 -21.34 10.98 3.63
C LEU A 360 -22.69 11.29 4.30
N PRO A 361 -23.30 10.40 5.13
CA PRO A 361 -24.55 10.73 5.82
C PRO A 361 -24.44 11.97 6.70
N VAL A 362 -23.29 12.16 7.38
CA VAL A 362 -23.04 13.33 8.21
C VAL A 362 -22.99 14.58 7.34
N LEU A 363 -22.23 14.55 6.24
CA LEU A 363 -22.15 15.68 5.30
C LEU A 363 -23.49 15.99 4.63
N LEU A 364 -24.30 14.97 4.35
CA LEU A 364 -25.66 15.14 3.84
C LEU A 364 -26.51 15.91 4.85
N VAL A 365 -26.52 15.52 6.13
CA VAL A 365 -27.23 16.27 7.18
C VAL A 365 -26.78 17.74 7.19
N PHE A 366 -25.47 18.01 7.13
CA PHE A 366 -24.98 19.39 7.06
C PHE A 366 -25.47 20.14 5.83
N LEU A 367 -25.52 19.50 4.67
CA LEU A 367 -26.05 20.09 3.44
C LEU A 367 -27.55 20.39 3.56
N LEU A 368 -28.34 19.47 4.13
CA LEU A 368 -29.77 19.63 4.39
C LEU A 368 -30.07 20.79 5.37
N LEU A 369 -29.23 20.92 6.42
CA LEU A 369 -29.36 22.01 7.40
C LEU A 369 -29.12 23.40 6.78
N GLN A 370 -28.50 23.49 5.61
CA GLN A 370 -28.36 24.74 4.87
C GLN A 370 -29.63 25.13 4.08
N TYR A 371 -30.84 24.79 4.57
CA TYR A 371 -32.12 24.99 3.86
C TYR A 371 -32.32 26.38 3.23
N LYS A 372 -31.73 27.44 3.79
CA LYS A 372 -31.79 28.80 3.20
C LYS A 372 -31.02 28.91 1.89
N ALA A 373 -29.97 28.12 1.68
CA ALA A 373 -29.27 28.01 0.40
C ALA A 373 -30.13 27.30 -0.66
N TRP A 374 -31.19 26.60 -0.26
CA TRP A 374 -32.06 25.83 -1.14
C TRP A 374 -33.17 26.68 -1.77
N ALA A 375 -33.33 27.92 -1.31
CA ALA A 375 -34.24 28.90 -1.91
C ALA A 375 -33.63 29.59 -3.16
N LEU A 376 -32.41 29.23 -3.56
CA LEU A 376 -31.73 29.80 -4.73
C LEU A 376 -32.25 29.16 -6.03
N GLN A 377 -32.58 29.99 -7.02
CA GLN A 377 -32.94 29.52 -8.35
C GLN A 377 -31.79 28.71 -8.98
N GLY A 378 -32.10 27.52 -9.51
CA GLY A 378 -31.12 26.63 -10.14
C GLY A 378 -30.42 25.64 -9.20
N ILE A 379 -30.69 25.68 -7.88
CA ILE A 379 -30.06 24.77 -6.91
C ILE A 379 -30.32 23.29 -7.23
N VAL A 380 -31.52 22.93 -7.67
CA VAL A 380 -31.89 21.55 -8.02
C VAL A 380 -31.01 21.03 -9.16
N ARG A 381 -30.84 21.84 -10.21
CA ARG A 381 -29.97 21.49 -11.34
C ARG A 381 -28.54 21.28 -10.86
N THR A 382 -28.02 22.17 -10.03
CA THR A 382 -26.64 22.06 -9.52
C THR A 382 -26.46 20.90 -8.56
N LEU A 383 -27.48 20.57 -7.75
CA LEU A 383 -27.47 19.40 -6.88
C LEU A 383 -27.41 18.11 -7.72
N ILE A 384 -28.24 18.01 -8.76
CA ILE A 384 -28.21 16.88 -9.71
C ILE A 384 -26.82 16.77 -10.35
N LEU A 385 -26.26 17.89 -10.84
CA LEU A 385 -24.92 17.90 -11.42
C LEU A 385 -23.84 17.53 -10.39
N GLY A 386 -23.96 17.97 -9.14
CA GLY A 386 -23.07 17.59 -8.05
C GLY A 386 -23.14 16.10 -7.73
N CYS A 387 -24.34 15.52 -7.70
CA CYS A 387 -24.53 14.08 -7.56
C CYS A 387 -23.93 13.30 -8.74
N ILE A 388 -24.10 13.79 -9.97
CA ILE A 388 -23.46 13.21 -11.16
C ILE A 388 -21.94 13.26 -11.02
N CYS A 389 -21.36 14.39 -10.58
CA CYS A 389 -19.93 14.50 -10.32
C CYS A 389 -19.45 13.50 -9.26
N LEU A 390 -20.22 13.32 -8.18
CA LEU A 390 -19.92 12.33 -7.13
C LEU A 390 -19.91 10.91 -7.68
N ILE A 391 -20.93 10.55 -8.46
CA ILE A 391 -21.02 9.23 -9.07
C ILE A 391 -19.88 9.02 -10.07
N LEU A 392 -19.68 9.93 -11.03
CA LEU A 392 -18.64 9.78 -12.05
C LEU A 392 -17.23 9.68 -11.46
N ALA A 393 -16.94 10.44 -10.40
CA ALA A 393 -15.63 10.40 -9.74
C ALA A 393 -15.46 9.21 -8.78
N GLY A 394 -16.56 8.64 -8.26
CA GLY A 394 -16.52 7.66 -7.18
C GLY A 394 -16.92 6.23 -7.54
N VAL A 395 -17.69 6.03 -8.61
CA VAL A 395 -18.43 4.77 -8.83
C VAL A 395 -17.57 3.62 -9.35
N THR A 396 -16.49 3.92 -10.08
CA THR A 396 -15.67 2.94 -10.80
C THR A 396 -15.32 1.69 -9.96
N PRO A 397 -14.68 1.79 -8.77
CA PRO A 397 -14.31 0.60 -8.02
C PRO A 397 -15.52 -0.23 -7.56
N TYR A 398 -16.66 0.39 -7.27
CA TYR A 398 -17.85 -0.31 -6.79
C TYR A 398 -18.57 -1.07 -7.90
N VAL A 399 -18.65 -0.48 -9.10
CA VAL A 399 -19.20 -1.18 -10.28
C VAL A 399 -18.28 -2.34 -10.68
N SER A 400 -16.97 -2.11 -10.67
CA SER A 400 -16.00 -3.17 -10.96
C SER A 400 -16.05 -4.30 -9.94
N ALA A 401 -16.10 -3.99 -8.64
CA ALA A 401 -16.23 -5.01 -7.60
C ALA A 401 -17.54 -5.80 -7.75
N TRP A 402 -18.66 -5.14 -8.05
CA TRP A 402 -19.92 -5.82 -8.28
C TRP A 402 -19.85 -6.73 -9.49
N TYR A 403 -19.34 -6.24 -10.62
CA TYR A 403 -19.24 -7.02 -11.85
C TYR A 403 -18.34 -8.26 -11.68
N LEU A 404 -17.20 -8.11 -10.99
CA LEU A 404 -16.19 -9.17 -10.86
C LEU A 404 -16.51 -10.17 -9.75
N THR A 405 -17.23 -9.76 -8.70
CA THR A 405 -17.41 -10.59 -7.49
C THR A 405 -18.86 -10.83 -7.10
N GLY A 406 -19.82 -10.06 -7.63
CA GLY A 406 -21.21 -10.03 -7.15
C GLY A 406 -21.43 -9.10 -5.95
N ASN A 407 -20.38 -8.51 -5.37
CA ASN A 407 -20.45 -7.64 -4.20
C ASN A 407 -19.81 -6.26 -4.51
N PRO A 408 -20.57 -5.14 -4.49
CA PRO A 408 -20.05 -3.81 -4.82
C PRO A 408 -19.04 -3.25 -3.81
N VAL A 409 -18.98 -3.83 -2.62
CA VAL A 409 -18.07 -3.44 -1.53
C VAL A 409 -17.28 -4.65 -1.04
N PHE A 410 -16.92 -5.55 -1.95
CA PHE A 410 -16.23 -6.80 -1.62
C PHE A 410 -14.97 -6.58 -0.76
N PRO A 411 -14.74 -7.38 0.31
CA PRO A 411 -15.57 -8.50 0.82
C PRO A 411 -16.56 -8.06 1.92
N PHE A 412 -16.79 -6.77 2.13
CA PHE A 412 -17.69 -6.27 3.18
C PHE A 412 -19.14 -6.66 2.90
N PHE A 413 -19.94 -6.83 3.95
CA PHE A 413 -21.36 -7.16 3.84
C PHE A 413 -21.69 -8.44 3.04
N ASN A 414 -20.78 -9.42 2.99
CA ASN A 414 -20.99 -10.62 2.18
C ASN A 414 -22.12 -11.54 2.68
N ALA A 415 -22.61 -11.37 3.91
CA ALA A 415 -23.84 -12.06 4.34
C ALA A 415 -25.07 -11.63 3.51
N ILE A 416 -25.01 -10.43 2.89
CA ILE A 416 -26.06 -9.88 2.03
C ILE A 416 -25.77 -10.19 0.56
N PHE A 417 -24.56 -9.85 0.09
CA PHE A 417 -24.22 -9.96 -1.34
C PHE A 417 -23.82 -11.37 -1.79
N GLN A 418 -23.41 -12.23 -0.85
CA GLN A 418 -23.17 -13.67 -1.07
C GLN A 418 -22.22 -13.98 -2.24
N SER A 419 -21.16 -13.18 -2.39
CA SER A 419 -20.10 -13.47 -3.36
C SER A 419 -19.51 -14.86 -3.09
N PRO A 420 -19.33 -15.72 -4.12
CA PRO A 420 -18.73 -17.04 -3.95
C PRO A 420 -17.23 -16.99 -3.64
N LEU A 421 -16.61 -15.81 -3.78
CA LEU A 421 -15.18 -15.59 -3.54
C LEU A 421 -14.86 -15.34 -2.06
N TRP A 422 -15.87 -15.23 -1.20
CA TRP A 422 -15.73 -15.05 0.25
C TRP A 422 -16.75 -15.92 0.99
N PRO A 423 -16.48 -16.37 2.23
CA PRO A 423 -17.47 -17.09 3.03
C PRO A 423 -18.77 -16.31 3.19
N ASN A 424 -19.90 -17.00 3.37
CA ASN A 424 -21.22 -16.37 3.54
C ASN A 424 -21.39 -15.74 4.95
N LYS A 425 -20.54 -14.76 5.25
CA LYS A 425 -20.50 -13.95 6.47
C LYS A 425 -19.83 -12.61 6.16
N ASN A 426 -20.09 -11.61 6.98
CA ASN A 426 -19.44 -10.30 6.81
C ASN A 426 -17.95 -10.40 7.13
N PHE A 427 -17.15 -9.58 6.45
CA PHE A 427 -15.78 -9.33 6.88
C PHE A 427 -15.79 -8.67 8.26
N GLU A 428 -15.00 -9.23 9.18
CA GLU A 428 -14.85 -8.71 10.54
C GLU A 428 -13.43 -8.17 10.72
N PRO A 429 -13.26 -6.93 11.23
CA PRO A 429 -11.95 -6.43 11.58
C PRO A 429 -11.35 -7.26 12.73
N PRO A 430 -10.02 -7.17 12.97
CA PRO A 430 -9.40 -7.78 14.13
C PRO A 430 -10.14 -7.44 15.43
N ALA A 431 -10.46 -8.45 16.25
CA ALA A 431 -11.27 -8.30 17.47
C ALA A 431 -10.65 -7.38 18.54
N ILE A 432 -9.37 -7.02 18.39
CA ILE A 432 -8.70 -6.04 19.24
C ILE A 432 -9.29 -4.63 19.08
N PHE A 433 -9.87 -4.31 17.92
CA PHE A 433 -10.52 -3.03 17.65
C PHE A 433 -11.99 -3.11 18.07
N GLY A 434 -12.36 -2.24 19.02
CA GLY A 434 -13.74 -2.13 19.48
C GLY A 434 -14.67 -1.45 18.47
N THR A 435 -15.92 -1.23 18.88
CA THR A 435 -16.92 -0.47 18.14
C THR A 435 -17.58 0.58 19.03
N GLY A 436 -18.16 1.60 18.40
CA GLY A 436 -18.86 2.70 19.07
C GLY A 436 -17.95 3.71 19.76
N VAL A 437 -18.59 4.66 20.44
CA VAL A 437 -17.95 5.71 21.25
C VAL A 437 -18.54 5.65 22.65
N THR A 438 -17.68 5.66 23.66
CA THR A 438 -18.00 5.78 25.09
C THR A 438 -17.58 7.14 25.64
N TRP A 439 -18.03 7.48 26.84
CA TRP A 439 -17.71 8.77 27.49
C TRP A 439 -16.19 8.99 27.68
N ASP A 440 -15.42 7.92 27.82
CA ASP A 440 -13.96 7.93 28.02
C ASP A 440 -13.16 7.67 26.73
N THR A 441 -13.81 7.65 25.55
CA THR A 441 -13.13 7.32 24.28
C THR A 441 -11.95 8.23 23.99
N LEU A 442 -12.07 9.55 24.20
CA LEU A 442 -10.95 10.47 24.00
C LEU A 442 -9.75 10.14 24.90
N TYR A 443 -10.00 9.70 26.13
CA TYR A 443 -8.96 9.28 27.07
C TYR A 443 -8.33 7.95 26.63
N ARG A 444 -9.16 6.96 26.27
CA ARG A 444 -8.69 5.65 25.79
C ARG A 444 -7.90 5.73 24.49
N MET A 445 -8.27 6.63 23.57
CA MET A 445 -7.49 6.87 22.36
C MET A 445 -6.05 7.26 22.66
N VAL A 446 -5.80 8.01 23.74
CA VAL A 446 -4.45 8.45 24.16
C VAL A 446 -3.74 7.39 25.01
N PHE A 447 -4.39 6.91 26.07
CA PHE A 447 -3.73 6.08 27.09
C PHE A 447 -3.94 4.57 26.88
N LYS A 448 -4.78 4.16 25.93
CA LYS A 448 -5.00 2.76 25.50
C LYS A 448 -4.99 2.65 23.97
N SER A 449 -4.10 3.40 23.31
CA SER A 449 -4.06 3.51 21.85
C SER A 449 -3.86 2.17 21.13
N ASN A 450 -3.21 1.20 21.78
CA ASN A 450 -3.04 -0.16 21.27
C ASN A 450 -4.37 -0.92 21.04
N GLN A 451 -5.49 -0.41 21.57
CA GLN A 451 -6.84 -0.91 21.29
C GLN A 451 -7.49 -0.26 20.06
N PHE A 452 -6.82 0.70 19.42
CA PHE A 452 -7.34 1.46 18.28
C PHE A 452 -6.37 1.50 17.09
N ILE A 453 -5.12 1.05 17.25
CA ILE A 453 -4.14 0.91 16.18
C ILE A 453 -3.06 -0.10 16.58
N GLU A 454 -2.36 -0.69 15.60
CA GLU A 454 -1.16 -1.52 15.76
C GLU A 454 0.06 -0.66 16.19
N GLY A 455 -0.10 0.08 17.28
CA GLY A 455 0.90 0.98 17.83
C GLY A 455 0.96 0.91 19.35
N GLN A 456 1.83 1.73 19.92
CA GLN A 456 2.03 1.86 21.36
C GLN A 456 1.10 2.93 21.95
N VAL A 457 1.06 3.00 23.27
CA VAL A 457 0.30 4.03 23.99
C VAL A 457 0.78 5.43 23.58
N GLY A 458 -0.16 6.34 23.32
CA GLY A 458 0.11 7.68 22.82
C GLY A 458 0.03 7.81 21.29
N ALA A 459 -0.24 6.73 20.55
CA ALA A 459 -0.30 6.76 19.07
C ALA A 459 -1.32 7.76 18.51
N ALA A 460 -2.43 8.02 19.22
CA ALA A 460 -3.39 9.05 18.82
C ALA A 460 -2.86 10.50 18.97
N GLY A 461 -1.73 10.70 19.66
CA GLY A 461 -1.29 12.01 20.13
C GLY A 461 -2.06 12.50 21.36
N PHE A 462 -1.64 13.62 21.92
CA PHE A 462 -2.14 14.14 23.20
C PHE A 462 -3.13 15.29 23.03
N GLN A 463 -3.39 15.71 21.80
CA GLN A 463 -4.26 16.85 21.49
C GLN A 463 -5.71 16.64 21.91
N TRP A 464 -6.14 15.37 22.01
CA TRP A 464 -7.48 14.98 22.46
C TRP A 464 -7.80 15.44 23.88
N LEU A 465 -6.78 15.60 24.72
CA LEU A 465 -6.94 16.05 26.11
C LEU A 465 -7.29 17.53 26.20
N LEU A 466 -6.93 18.33 25.19
CA LEU A 466 -7.25 19.76 25.09
C LEU A 466 -8.57 20.01 24.33
N LEU A 467 -9.11 18.98 23.67
CA LEU A 467 -10.31 19.09 22.85
C LEU A 467 -11.55 19.57 23.65
N PRO A 468 -11.85 19.07 24.86
CA PRO A 468 -12.98 19.56 25.65
C PRO A 468 -12.88 21.06 25.96
N THR A 469 -11.68 21.54 26.34
CA THR A 469 -11.44 22.95 26.64
C THR A 469 -11.64 23.84 25.41
N THR A 470 -11.09 23.44 24.27
CA THR A 470 -11.19 24.21 23.03
C THR A 470 -12.62 24.18 22.47
N ALA A 471 -13.33 23.05 22.59
CA ALA A 471 -14.75 22.96 22.26
C ALA A 471 -15.61 23.91 23.11
N ALA A 472 -15.40 23.95 24.43
CA ALA A 472 -16.09 24.88 25.32
C ALA A 472 -15.81 26.35 24.94
N ALA A 473 -14.54 26.70 24.67
CA ALA A 473 -14.16 28.03 24.22
C ALA A 473 -14.86 28.42 22.90
N LEU A 474 -14.97 27.50 21.95
CA LEU A 474 -15.66 27.76 20.67
C LEU A 474 -17.16 27.96 20.84
N VAL A 475 -17.82 27.17 21.68
CA VAL A 475 -19.25 27.36 21.99
C VAL A 475 -19.47 28.74 22.60
N LEU A 476 -18.63 29.16 23.54
CA LEU A 476 -18.71 30.47 24.19
C LEU A 476 -18.35 31.65 23.26
N SER A 477 -17.54 31.40 22.22
CA SER A 477 -17.21 32.39 21.19
C SER A 477 -18.36 32.67 20.22
N GLY A 478 -19.30 31.73 20.06
CA GLY A 478 -20.40 31.82 19.10
C GLY A 478 -19.97 31.72 17.63
N ASN A 479 -18.74 31.28 17.34
CA ASN A 479 -18.24 31.13 15.99
C ASN A 479 -18.93 29.97 15.26
N LYS A 480 -19.96 30.30 14.46
CA LYS A 480 -20.78 29.33 13.71
C LYS A 480 -19.96 28.45 12.77
N LYS A 481 -18.94 29.00 12.09
CA LYS A 481 -18.09 28.22 11.18
C LYS A 481 -17.33 27.16 11.96
N ALA A 482 -16.71 27.55 13.07
CA ALA A 482 -15.98 26.63 13.94
C ALA A 482 -16.88 25.53 14.51
N LEU A 483 -18.11 25.87 14.92
CA LEU A 483 -19.10 24.91 15.41
C LEU A 483 -19.49 23.88 14.32
N CYS A 484 -19.70 24.32 13.07
CA CYS A 484 -19.96 23.37 11.99
C CYS A 484 -18.80 22.39 11.78
N ILE A 485 -17.55 22.86 11.84
CA ILE A 485 -16.36 22.02 11.72
C ILE A 485 -16.30 21.01 12.89
N LEU A 486 -16.55 21.48 14.13
CA LEU A 486 -16.53 20.64 15.33
C LEU A 486 -17.58 19.53 15.25
N PHE A 487 -18.84 19.89 14.96
CA PHE A 487 -19.93 18.93 14.88
C PHE A 487 -19.75 17.95 13.72
N PHE A 488 -19.20 18.40 12.58
CA PHE A 488 -18.85 17.50 11.48
C PHE A 488 -17.77 16.50 11.89
N ALA A 489 -16.67 16.96 12.50
CA ALA A 489 -15.58 16.10 12.95
C ALA A 489 -16.08 15.05 13.98
N VAL A 490 -16.90 15.47 14.94
CA VAL A 490 -17.50 14.57 15.94
C VAL A 490 -18.45 13.57 15.27
N GLY A 491 -19.34 14.03 14.39
CA GLY A 491 -20.28 13.16 13.68
C GLY A 491 -19.57 12.12 12.81
N ALA A 492 -18.55 12.53 12.06
CA ALA A 492 -17.74 11.64 11.23
C ALA A 492 -16.99 10.59 12.08
N MET A 493 -16.43 11.00 13.21
CA MET A 493 -15.79 10.09 14.16
C MET A 493 -16.78 9.06 14.72
N ILE A 494 -17.95 9.49 15.20
CA ILE A 494 -18.98 8.62 15.77
C ILE A 494 -19.47 7.60 14.72
N MET A 495 -19.82 8.05 13.52
CA MET A 495 -20.30 7.17 12.46
C MET A 495 -19.25 6.15 12.03
N THR A 496 -17.99 6.54 12.00
CA THR A 496 -16.88 5.64 11.63
C THR A 496 -16.62 4.62 12.73
N PHE A 497 -16.53 5.06 13.99
CA PHE A 497 -16.28 4.17 15.12
C PHE A 497 -17.43 3.21 15.41
N HIS A 498 -18.68 3.58 15.06
CA HIS A 498 -19.80 2.65 15.08
C HIS A 498 -19.53 1.37 14.27
N SER A 499 -18.80 1.48 13.15
CA SER A 499 -18.35 0.32 12.38
C SER A 499 -17.11 -0.31 12.99
N THR A 500 -16.04 0.46 13.20
CA THR A 500 -14.77 -0.02 13.76
C THR A 500 -14.01 1.14 14.37
N ALA A 501 -13.62 1.02 15.63
CA ALA A 501 -12.86 2.03 16.37
C ALA A 501 -11.35 1.94 16.05
N TYR A 502 -11.00 2.21 14.79
CA TYR A 502 -9.62 2.20 14.30
C TYR A 502 -9.14 3.62 13.95
N LEU A 503 -8.01 4.06 14.50
CA LEU A 503 -7.57 5.48 14.44
C LEU A 503 -7.39 5.99 13.01
N ARG A 504 -6.84 5.17 12.11
CA ARG A 504 -6.61 5.57 10.70
C ARG A 504 -7.90 5.84 9.95
N TYR A 505 -9.02 5.24 10.37
CA TYR A 505 -10.31 5.48 9.74
C TYR A 505 -10.91 6.84 10.12
N ILE A 506 -10.48 7.46 11.22
CA ILE A 506 -10.90 8.80 11.60
C ILE A 506 -9.84 9.87 11.32
N PHE A 507 -8.84 9.60 10.48
CA PHE A 507 -7.81 10.56 10.10
C PHE A 507 -8.36 11.90 9.55
N PRO A 508 -9.50 11.93 8.80
CA PRO A 508 -10.17 13.20 8.49
C PRO A 508 -10.63 13.98 9.71
N SER A 509 -11.12 13.31 10.75
CA SER A 509 -11.49 13.95 12.00
C SER A 509 -10.25 14.52 12.71
N PHE A 510 -9.10 13.85 12.68
CA PHE A 510 -7.83 14.40 13.23
C PHE A 510 -7.44 15.74 12.58
N ALA A 511 -7.54 15.83 11.25
CA ALA A 511 -7.26 17.07 10.52
C ALA A 511 -8.24 18.19 10.92
N LEU A 512 -9.54 17.89 11.00
CA LEU A 512 -10.56 18.86 11.42
C LEU A 512 -10.38 19.29 12.88
N PHE A 513 -10.07 18.36 13.79
CA PHE A 513 -9.84 18.69 15.18
C PHE A 513 -8.61 19.58 15.37
N SER A 514 -7.58 19.45 14.53
CA SER A 514 -6.43 20.37 14.53
C SER A 514 -6.83 21.81 14.21
N VAL A 515 -7.84 22.02 13.35
CA VAL A 515 -8.46 23.33 13.14
C VAL A 515 -9.13 23.83 14.42
N ILE A 516 -9.97 22.98 15.03
CA ILE A 516 -10.72 23.29 16.27
C ILE A 516 -9.80 23.66 17.43
N LEU A 517 -8.72 22.90 17.63
CA LEU A 517 -7.79 23.09 18.74
C LEU A 517 -7.10 24.45 18.72
N ALA A 518 -6.75 24.94 17.53
CA ALA A 518 -5.99 26.17 17.38
C ALA A 518 -6.87 27.43 17.25
N LEU A 519 -8.15 27.30 16.85
CA LEU A 519 -9.03 28.44 16.63
C LEU A 519 -9.19 29.36 17.87
N PRO A 520 -9.39 28.85 19.10
CA PRO A 520 -9.44 29.69 20.30
C PRO A 520 -8.20 30.55 20.53
N PHE A 521 -7.03 30.17 19.99
CA PHE A 521 -5.80 30.96 20.14
C PHE A 521 -5.85 32.32 19.41
N SER A 522 -6.90 32.54 18.60
CA SER A 522 -7.18 33.81 17.95
C SER A 522 -8.03 34.77 18.78
N ASP A 523 -8.75 34.27 19.79
CA ASP A 523 -9.66 35.07 20.59
C ASP A 523 -9.15 35.18 22.03
N SER A 524 -8.39 36.24 22.28
CA SER A 524 -7.85 36.50 23.61
C SER A 524 -8.93 36.74 24.68
N LYS A 525 -10.17 37.04 24.29
CA LYS A 525 -11.30 37.28 25.20
C LYS A 525 -11.88 36.00 25.81
N VAL A 526 -11.64 34.87 25.17
CA VAL A 526 -12.16 33.56 25.61
C VAL A 526 -11.00 32.64 26.03
N PHE A 527 -9.85 32.75 25.36
CA PHE A 527 -8.67 31.96 25.67
C PHE A 527 -7.43 32.84 25.82
N PRO A 528 -6.88 33.03 27.03
CA PRO A 528 -5.75 33.92 27.26
C PRO A 528 -4.54 33.55 26.40
N ARG A 529 -3.90 34.55 25.79
CA ARG A 529 -2.76 34.35 24.88
C ARG A 529 -1.57 33.61 25.53
N PRO A 530 -1.16 33.90 26.79
CA PRO A 530 -0.08 33.14 27.43
C PRO A 530 -0.45 31.67 27.60
N LEU A 531 -1.70 31.39 28.00
CA LEU A 531 -2.21 30.03 28.17
C LEU A 531 -2.24 29.28 26.83
N ALA A 532 -2.62 29.95 25.74
CA ALA A 532 -2.60 29.37 24.39
C ALA A 532 -1.19 28.96 23.97
N ILE A 533 -0.20 29.82 24.24
CA ILE A 533 1.21 29.54 23.95
C ILE A 533 1.69 28.35 24.79
N ILE A 534 1.43 28.34 26.09
CA ILE A 534 1.83 27.25 26.99
C ILE A 534 1.21 25.93 26.55
N ALA A 535 -0.12 25.91 26.32
CA ALA A 535 -0.83 24.72 25.88
C ALA A 535 -0.31 24.21 24.53
N GLY A 536 -0.10 25.10 23.56
CA GLY A 536 0.46 24.75 22.25
C GLY A 536 1.89 24.19 22.34
N VAL A 537 2.76 24.82 23.14
CA VAL A 537 4.14 24.36 23.35
C VAL A 537 4.16 22.99 24.02
N LEU A 538 3.45 22.82 25.14
CA LEU A 538 3.37 21.54 25.85
C LEU A 538 2.85 20.44 24.93
N LEU A 539 1.78 20.73 24.18
CA LEU A 539 1.20 19.76 23.26
C LEU A 539 2.20 19.32 22.19
N VAL A 540 2.86 20.27 21.51
CA VAL A 540 3.84 19.95 20.46
C VAL A 540 5.03 19.19 21.04
N LEU A 541 5.54 19.58 22.22
CA LEU A 541 6.65 18.87 22.87
C LEU A 541 6.27 17.44 23.24
N THR A 542 5.10 17.23 23.86
CA THR A 542 4.63 15.88 24.22
C THR A 542 4.39 15.02 22.98
N ASN A 543 3.72 15.57 21.96
CA ASN A 543 3.51 14.86 20.70
C ASN A 543 4.84 14.49 20.02
N THR A 544 5.82 15.41 20.00
CA THR A 544 7.17 15.16 19.46
C THR A 544 7.89 14.07 20.26
N ARG A 545 7.75 14.07 21.58
CA ARG A 545 8.37 13.07 22.47
C ARG A 545 7.85 11.66 22.18
N PHE A 546 6.58 11.54 21.80
CA PHE A 546 5.89 10.29 21.50
C PHE A 546 5.71 10.06 19.99
N ILE A 547 6.44 10.78 19.12
CA ILE A 547 6.18 10.77 17.66
C ILE A 547 6.22 9.37 17.03
N GLN A 548 7.03 8.46 17.60
CA GLN A 548 7.18 7.08 17.12
C GLN A 548 6.14 6.10 17.70
N THR A 549 5.27 6.49 18.62
CA THR A 549 4.37 5.49 19.23
C THR A 549 3.33 4.93 18.26
N ALA A 550 3.05 5.62 17.16
CA ALA A 550 2.19 5.12 16.10
C ALA A 550 2.94 4.36 14.99
N THR A 551 4.28 4.26 15.02
CA THR A 551 5.08 3.62 13.97
C THR A 551 6.41 3.06 14.46
N TYR A 552 6.78 1.86 13.99
CA TYR A 552 8.07 1.23 14.32
C TYR A 552 9.17 1.47 13.25
N TYR A 553 8.85 2.17 12.16
CA TYR A 553 9.74 2.34 11.00
C TYR A 553 10.14 3.79 10.70
N GLY A 554 9.64 4.77 11.46
CA GLY A 554 10.00 6.18 11.30
C GLY A 554 11.45 6.54 11.68
N GLN A 555 12.18 5.61 12.32
CA GLN A 555 13.54 5.84 12.81
C GLN A 555 14.53 6.15 11.68
N ILE A 556 15.03 7.38 11.64
CA ILE A 556 16.08 7.78 10.71
C ILE A 556 17.34 6.93 10.89
N ASN A 557 17.70 6.20 9.84
CA ASN A 557 18.96 5.46 9.70
C ASN A 557 19.88 6.19 8.69
N PRO A 558 20.96 6.85 9.15
CA PRO A 558 21.83 7.61 8.26
C PRO A 558 22.46 6.80 7.12
N SER A 559 22.94 5.56 7.37
CA SER A 559 23.62 4.79 6.32
C SER A 559 22.68 4.46 5.15
N SER A 560 21.39 4.23 5.44
CA SER A 560 20.34 4.00 4.44
C SER A 560 20.02 5.24 3.57
N LEU A 561 20.38 6.45 4.02
CA LEU A 561 20.19 7.68 3.26
C LEU A 561 21.36 7.97 2.30
N PHE A 562 22.59 7.60 2.69
CA PHE A 562 23.80 7.99 1.96
C PHE A 562 24.33 6.95 0.97
N SER A 563 23.95 5.67 1.08
CA SER A 563 24.58 4.61 0.29
C SER A 563 23.65 3.45 -0.05
N ALA A 564 23.85 2.84 -1.22
CA ALA A 564 23.16 1.61 -1.62
C ALA A 564 23.44 0.46 -0.63
N ALA A 565 24.69 0.28 -0.21
CA ALA A 565 25.07 -0.71 0.80
C ALA A 565 24.35 -0.50 2.14
N GLY A 566 24.19 0.75 2.57
CA GLY A 566 23.43 1.06 3.78
C GLY A 566 21.92 0.79 3.64
N ARG A 567 21.33 1.00 2.45
CA ARG A 567 19.94 0.61 2.16
C ARG A 567 19.78 -0.91 2.23
N ASP A 568 20.72 -1.65 1.66
CA ASP A 568 20.72 -3.11 1.68
C ASP A 568 20.90 -3.68 3.09
N ALA A 569 21.79 -3.08 3.89
CA ALA A 569 21.97 -3.44 5.29
C ALA A 569 20.70 -3.16 6.11
N TYR A 570 20.09 -1.98 5.93
CA TYR A 570 18.84 -1.61 6.59
C TYR A 570 17.70 -2.60 6.27
N LEU A 571 17.52 -2.95 5.00
CA LEU A 571 16.52 -3.94 4.59
C LEU A 571 16.84 -5.34 5.10
N SER A 572 18.12 -5.75 5.09
CA SER A 572 18.52 -7.08 5.56
C SER A 572 18.35 -7.25 7.07
N GLU A 573 18.53 -6.18 7.85
CA GLU A 573 18.31 -6.18 9.30
C GLU A 573 16.81 -6.18 9.64
N ARG A 574 16.03 -5.33 8.95
CA ARG A 574 14.63 -5.07 9.33
C ARG A 574 13.64 -5.99 8.64
N LEU A 575 13.76 -6.16 7.32
CA LEU A 575 12.79 -6.86 6.45
C LEU A 575 13.51 -7.84 5.50
N PRO A 576 14.11 -8.96 6.00
CA PRO A 576 14.81 -9.94 5.17
C PRO A 576 13.98 -10.49 4.00
N ILE A 577 12.66 -10.51 4.15
CA ILE A 577 11.71 -10.98 3.13
C ILE A 577 11.81 -10.19 1.82
N ARG A 578 12.20 -8.91 1.86
CA ARG A 578 12.46 -8.09 0.66
C ARG A 578 13.59 -8.68 -0.19
N LYS A 579 14.61 -9.23 0.47
CA LYS A 579 15.72 -9.91 -0.22
C LYS A 579 15.33 -11.29 -0.75
N MET A 580 14.30 -11.92 -0.17
CA MET A 580 13.72 -13.14 -0.73
C MET A 580 12.93 -12.85 -2.01
N VAL A 581 12.20 -11.73 -2.05
CA VAL A 581 11.54 -11.27 -3.28
C VAL A 581 12.55 -11.02 -4.39
N ASP A 582 13.65 -10.30 -4.10
CA ASP A 582 14.73 -10.07 -5.07
C ASP A 582 15.29 -11.40 -5.61
N ALA A 583 15.56 -12.37 -4.72
CA ALA A 583 16.09 -13.68 -5.09
C ALA A 583 15.09 -14.48 -5.94
N VAL A 584 13.81 -14.51 -5.56
CA VAL A 584 12.77 -15.22 -6.32
C VAL A 584 12.59 -14.61 -7.70
N ASN A 585 12.54 -13.28 -7.83
CA ASN A 585 12.42 -12.63 -9.13
C ASN A 585 13.57 -12.99 -10.09
N ALA A 586 14.78 -13.17 -9.56
CA ALA A 586 15.93 -13.57 -10.37
C ALA A 586 15.89 -15.05 -10.80
N LEU A 587 15.16 -15.90 -10.07
CA LEU A 587 15.12 -17.36 -10.28
C LEU A 587 13.83 -17.84 -10.96
N ASN A 588 12.75 -17.11 -10.80
CA ASN A 588 11.42 -17.42 -11.33
C ASN A 588 11.22 -16.75 -12.69
N THR A 589 11.98 -17.19 -13.70
CA THR A 589 11.98 -16.61 -15.05
C THR A 589 10.66 -16.81 -15.80
N GLU A 590 9.90 -17.85 -15.45
CA GLU A 590 8.58 -18.14 -16.04
C GLU A 590 7.44 -17.32 -15.39
N HIS A 591 7.73 -16.52 -14.37
CA HIS A 591 6.75 -15.70 -13.64
C HIS A 591 5.59 -16.50 -13.04
N HIS A 592 5.83 -17.77 -12.71
CA HIS A 592 4.87 -18.65 -12.05
C HIS A 592 4.49 -18.16 -10.65
N PRO A 593 3.27 -18.44 -10.14
CA PRO A 593 2.88 -18.02 -8.80
C PRO A 593 3.81 -18.54 -7.69
N VAL A 594 4.05 -17.72 -6.69
CA VAL A 594 4.92 -18.04 -5.55
C VAL A 594 4.06 -18.31 -4.32
N ALA A 595 4.23 -19.47 -3.68
CA ALA A 595 3.52 -19.78 -2.44
C ALA A 595 4.24 -19.16 -1.24
N VAL A 596 3.52 -18.32 -0.49
CA VAL A 596 4.08 -17.53 0.61
C VAL A 596 3.51 -18.02 1.94
N PHE A 597 4.34 -18.73 2.69
CA PHE A 597 4.11 -19.21 4.06
C PHE A 597 4.84 -18.32 5.08
N ALA A 598 4.77 -17.01 4.85
CA ALA A 598 5.39 -15.96 5.65
C ALA A 598 4.44 -14.74 5.70
N SER A 599 4.88 -13.65 6.33
CA SER A 599 4.12 -12.39 6.31
C SER A 599 3.88 -11.92 4.87
N PRO A 600 2.70 -11.35 4.53
CA PRO A 600 2.30 -11.06 3.16
C PRO A 600 2.95 -9.79 2.60
N LEU A 601 4.29 -9.73 2.59
CA LEU A 601 5.08 -8.52 2.31
C LEU A 601 5.82 -8.64 0.98
N MET A 602 5.08 -8.86 -0.11
CA MET A 602 5.64 -9.21 -1.43
C MET A 602 5.73 -8.04 -2.41
N ALA A 603 5.66 -6.78 -1.96
CA ALA A 603 5.83 -5.65 -2.87
C ALA A 603 7.17 -5.74 -3.62
N GLY A 604 7.10 -5.66 -4.95
CA GLY A 604 8.21 -5.88 -5.87
C GLY A 604 8.28 -7.28 -6.48
N LEU A 605 7.39 -8.22 -6.15
CA LEU A 605 7.36 -9.56 -6.74
C LEU A 605 6.80 -9.52 -8.17
N SER A 606 7.56 -10.07 -9.13
CA SER A 606 7.22 -10.10 -10.58
C SER A 606 6.23 -11.17 -10.99
N SER A 607 5.50 -11.73 -10.03
CA SER A 607 4.54 -12.83 -10.21
C SER A 607 3.43 -12.72 -9.16
N ASP A 608 2.41 -13.56 -9.28
CA ASP A 608 1.34 -13.63 -8.29
C ASP A 608 1.84 -14.30 -6.98
N ALA A 609 1.35 -13.83 -5.84
CA ALA A 609 1.71 -14.31 -4.50
C ALA A 609 0.51 -15.01 -3.86
N LEU A 610 0.68 -16.29 -3.53
CA LEU A 610 -0.36 -17.11 -2.91
C LEU A 610 -0.19 -17.13 -1.39
N TYR A 611 -1.03 -16.38 -0.68
CA TYR A 611 -0.92 -16.17 0.76
C TYR A 611 -1.75 -17.16 1.58
N THR A 612 -1.17 -17.77 2.60
CA THR A 612 -1.92 -18.62 3.56
C THR A 612 -2.66 -17.83 4.64
N SER A 613 -3.19 -16.66 4.28
CA SER A 613 -3.89 -15.72 5.18
C SER A 613 -5.24 -15.29 4.58
N TRP A 614 -5.95 -14.37 5.25
CA TRP A 614 -7.23 -13.83 4.74
C TRP A 614 -7.07 -13.10 3.39
N TYR A 615 -5.84 -12.74 3.01
CA TYR A 615 -5.53 -12.11 1.73
C TYR A 615 -5.88 -13.01 0.53
N ASN A 616 -5.91 -14.33 0.71
CA ASN A 616 -6.18 -15.31 -0.35
C ASN A 616 -6.92 -16.55 0.20
N VAL A 617 -8.20 -16.36 0.56
CA VAL A 617 -9.02 -17.38 1.27
C VAL A 617 -9.11 -18.71 0.52
N LYS A 618 -9.23 -18.68 -0.81
CA LYS A 618 -9.34 -19.88 -1.64
C LYS A 618 -8.09 -20.75 -1.54
N TRP A 619 -6.92 -20.16 -1.74
CA TRP A 619 -5.64 -20.87 -1.61
C TRP A 619 -5.42 -21.38 -0.19
N LYS A 620 -5.71 -20.55 0.82
CA LYS A 620 -5.63 -20.95 2.22
C LYS A 620 -6.47 -22.21 2.48
N ALA A 621 -7.72 -22.24 2.02
CA ALA A 621 -8.59 -23.40 2.21
C ALA A 621 -8.08 -24.64 1.46
N GLU A 622 -7.59 -24.48 0.23
CA GLU A 622 -6.98 -25.58 -0.55
C GLU A 622 -5.74 -26.14 0.14
N PHE A 623 -4.88 -25.28 0.69
CA PHE A 623 -3.69 -25.66 1.44
C PHE A 623 -4.04 -26.36 2.76
N ASP A 624 -4.97 -25.80 3.53
CA ASP A 624 -5.40 -26.37 4.81
C ASP A 624 -6.02 -27.79 4.62
N ALA A 625 -6.61 -28.06 3.45
CA ALA A 625 -7.13 -29.38 3.08
C ALA A 625 -6.05 -30.39 2.61
N ALA A 626 -4.87 -29.92 2.22
CA ALA A 626 -3.78 -30.75 1.71
C ALA A 626 -2.89 -31.31 2.83
N THR A 627 -3.45 -32.24 3.63
CA THR A 627 -2.82 -32.76 4.86
C THR A 627 -1.75 -33.84 4.66
N SER A 628 -1.37 -34.17 3.42
CA SER A 628 -0.40 -35.24 3.10
C SER A 628 0.52 -34.83 1.97
N GLN A 629 1.75 -35.36 1.96
CA GLN A 629 2.79 -34.98 0.99
C GLN A 629 2.33 -35.12 -0.47
N PRO A 630 1.71 -36.24 -0.92
CA PRO A 630 1.23 -36.35 -2.30
C PRO A 630 0.17 -35.31 -2.67
N LYS A 631 -0.78 -35.04 -1.77
CA LYS A 631 -1.83 -34.02 -1.97
C LYS A 631 -1.25 -32.62 -2.07
N LEU A 632 -0.26 -32.29 -1.23
CA LEU A 632 0.40 -30.99 -1.28
C LEU A 632 1.20 -30.82 -2.57
N THR A 633 1.98 -31.82 -2.98
CA THR A 633 2.71 -31.79 -4.26
C THR A 633 1.75 -31.61 -5.44
N GLN A 634 0.63 -32.35 -5.46
CA GLN A 634 -0.38 -32.20 -6.50
C GLN A 634 -1.01 -30.81 -6.51
N LEU A 635 -1.31 -30.25 -5.32
CA LEU A 635 -1.84 -28.90 -5.19
C LEU A 635 -0.88 -27.84 -5.74
N LEU A 636 0.39 -27.91 -5.35
CA LEU A 636 1.43 -26.97 -5.80
C LEU A 636 1.61 -27.05 -7.32
N ARG A 637 1.67 -28.26 -7.90
CA ARG A 637 1.74 -28.46 -9.36
C ARG A 637 0.51 -27.92 -10.08
N ARG A 638 -0.69 -28.21 -9.57
CA ARG A 638 -1.96 -27.71 -10.14
C ARG A 638 -2.03 -26.18 -10.14
N ARG A 639 -1.42 -25.53 -9.15
CA ARG A 639 -1.31 -24.07 -9.04
C ARG A 639 -0.06 -23.50 -9.73
N GLN A 640 0.71 -24.34 -10.42
CA GLN A 640 1.96 -23.97 -11.10
C GLN A 640 2.95 -23.28 -10.14
N VAL A 641 3.05 -23.76 -8.90
CA VAL A 641 3.97 -23.20 -7.90
C VAL A 641 5.30 -23.95 -7.96
N ASP A 642 6.34 -23.24 -8.40
CA ASP A 642 7.71 -23.77 -8.37
C ASP A 642 8.50 -23.30 -7.15
N TRP A 643 8.14 -22.14 -6.59
CA TRP A 643 8.89 -21.47 -5.53
C TRP A 643 8.03 -21.23 -4.30
N LEU A 644 8.63 -21.48 -3.14
CA LEU A 644 8.01 -21.34 -1.83
C LEU A 644 8.89 -20.42 -0.96
N ILE A 645 8.27 -19.48 -0.25
CA ILE A 645 8.92 -18.72 0.82
C ILE A 645 8.31 -19.15 2.14
N ILE A 646 9.13 -19.69 3.05
CA ILE A 646 8.66 -20.23 4.33
C ILE A 646 9.30 -19.48 5.48
N ASP A 647 8.46 -19.05 6.44
CA ASP A 647 8.91 -18.61 7.76
C ASP A 647 9.03 -19.83 8.68
N LEU A 648 10.27 -20.29 8.89
CA LEU A 648 10.59 -21.49 9.67
C LEU A 648 10.15 -21.38 11.13
N LYS A 649 10.02 -20.16 11.67
CA LYS A 649 9.69 -19.91 13.07
C LYS A 649 8.20 -19.85 13.30
N ASN A 650 7.47 -19.18 12.42
CA ASN A 650 6.03 -18.92 12.60
C ASN A 650 5.13 -19.98 11.91
N THR A 651 5.69 -20.82 11.04
CA THR A 651 4.93 -21.91 10.41
C THR A 651 4.67 -23.05 11.41
N PRO A 652 3.42 -23.53 11.58
CA PRO A 652 3.12 -24.64 12.47
C PRO A 652 3.93 -25.90 12.14
N LYS A 653 4.47 -26.59 13.16
CA LYS A 653 5.43 -27.70 12.99
C LYS A 653 4.98 -28.78 11.99
N ALA A 654 3.72 -29.22 12.08
CA ALA A 654 3.19 -30.25 11.18
C ALA A 654 3.13 -29.78 9.71
N GLN A 655 2.78 -28.52 9.47
CA GLN A 655 2.79 -27.92 8.13
C GLN A 655 4.22 -27.70 7.64
N LEU A 656 5.12 -27.28 8.53
CA LEU A 656 6.53 -27.08 8.22
C LEU A 656 7.17 -28.38 7.73
N GLU A 657 7.01 -29.49 8.44
CA GLU A 657 7.55 -30.80 8.02
C GLU A 657 7.05 -31.21 6.63
N LEU A 658 5.76 -31.02 6.36
CA LEU A 658 5.16 -31.30 5.06
C LEU A 658 5.80 -30.47 3.94
N LEU A 659 5.94 -29.15 4.16
CA LEU A 659 6.52 -28.21 3.20
C LEU A 659 8.00 -28.52 2.93
N LEU A 660 8.77 -28.83 3.98
CA LEU A 660 10.18 -29.19 3.88
C LEU A 660 10.38 -30.50 3.09
N ASN A 661 9.45 -31.46 3.19
CA ASN A 661 9.54 -32.74 2.46
C ASN A 661 9.19 -32.62 0.98
N VAL A 662 8.35 -31.65 0.58
CA VAL A 662 7.98 -31.44 -0.85
C VAL A 662 8.92 -30.48 -1.59
N SER A 663 9.85 -29.82 -0.91
CA SER A 663 10.69 -28.78 -1.50
C SER A 663 12.14 -28.87 -1.03
N THR A 664 13.07 -28.24 -1.75
CA THR A 664 14.50 -28.19 -1.43
C THR A 664 14.92 -26.75 -1.13
N SER A 665 15.73 -26.56 -0.09
CA SER A 665 16.25 -25.23 0.29
C SER A 665 17.18 -24.71 -0.79
N TYR A 666 16.97 -23.45 -1.17
CA TYR A 666 17.81 -22.75 -2.14
C TYR A 666 18.58 -21.61 -1.47
N ALA A 667 17.91 -20.80 -0.65
CA ALA A 667 18.53 -19.70 0.08
C ALA A 667 17.85 -19.46 1.42
N LYS A 668 18.65 -19.19 2.46
CA LYS A 668 18.16 -18.85 3.81
C LYS A 668 18.63 -17.47 4.23
N LYS A 669 17.74 -16.69 4.86
CA LYS A 669 18.09 -15.43 5.55
C LYS A 669 17.29 -15.34 6.85
N GLY A 670 17.99 -15.43 7.98
CA GLY A 670 17.34 -15.53 9.29
C GLY A 670 16.41 -16.74 9.34
N ASP A 671 15.17 -16.52 9.76
CA ASP A 671 14.13 -17.56 9.85
C ASP A 671 13.40 -17.81 8.52
N LEU A 672 13.76 -17.11 7.43
CA LEU A 672 13.14 -17.29 6.12
C LEU A 672 13.95 -18.27 5.26
N ASP A 673 13.25 -19.21 4.63
CA ASP A 673 13.80 -20.20 3.70
C ASP A 673 13.08 -20.10 2.35
N LEU A 674 13.83 -19.73 1.31
CA LEU A 674 13.42 -19.82 -0.08
C LEU A 674 13.69 -21.23 -0.59
N ARG A 675 12.64 -21.90 -1.03
CA ARG A 675 12.69 -23.30 -1.45
C ARG A 675 12.10 -23.49 -2.83
N LYS A 676 12.65 -24.45 -3.58
CA LYS A 676 12.12 -24.89 -4.87
C LYS A 676 11.33 -26.19 -4.69
N LEU A 677 10.19 -26.32 -5.35
CA LEU A 677 9.41 -27.56 -5.37
C LEU A 677 10.28 -28.71 -5.89
N ASN A 678 10.22 -29.86 -5.23
CA ASN A 678 10.99 -31.02 -5.65
C ASN A 678 10.45 -31.57 -6.97
N ASN A 679 11.33 -31.74 -7.96
CA ASN A 679 11.04 -32.54 -9.15
C ASN A 679 10.96 -34.02 -8.73
N THR A 680 9.79 -34.41 -8.23
CA THR A 680 9.49 -35.80 -7.90
C THR A 680 9.03 -36.47 -9.17
N TYR A 681 9.97 -37.08 -9.89
CA TYR A 681 9.63 -37.89 -11.04
C TYR A 681 9.12 -39.26 -10.56
N SER A 682 7.96 -39.66 -11.04
CA SER A 682 7.39 -40.99 -10.80
C SER A 682 7.92 -41.96 -11.84
N GLU A 683 8.57 -43.02 -11.39
CA GLU A 683 8.97 -44.12 -12.27
C GLU A 683 7.72 -44.73 -12.92
N ARG A 684 7.77 -44.92 -14.23
CA ARG A 684 6.69 -45.49 -15.01
C ARG A 684 7.01 -46.88 -15.55
N LEU A 685 8.28 -47.30 -15.55
CA LEU A 685 8.67 -48.67 -15.89
C LEU A 685 8.45 -49.63 -14.72
N LEU A 686 8.03 -50.85 -15.03
CA LEU A 686 8.10 -51.98 -14.13
C LEU A 686 9.53 -52.55 -14.16
N ASN A 687 10.03 -52.91 -12.98
CA ASN A 687 11.37 -53.47 -12.78
C ASN A 687 12.48 -52.69 -13.51
N PRO A 688 12.61 -51.37 -13.28
CA PRO A 688 13.61 -50.52 -13.93
C PRO A 688 15.06 -51.00 -13.66
N GLU A 689 15.30 -51.57 -12.48
CA GLU A 689 16.59 -52.14 -12.04
C GLU A 689 16.89 -53.53 -12.62
N LEU A 690 16.07 -54.00 -13.56
CA LEU A 690 16.18 -55.31 -14.22
C LEU A 690 16.39 -56.47 -13.21
N SER A 691 15.75 -56.41 -12.04
CA SER A 691 15.83 -57.47 -11.03
C SER A 691 15.08 -58.73 -11.45
N ASN A 692 14.09 -58.57 -12.33
CA ASN A 692 13.46 -59.60 -13.14
C ASN A 692 13.00 -58.94 -14.48
N LEU A 693 12.40 -59.71 -15.38
CA LEU A 693 11.95 -59.23 -16.69
C LEU A 693 10.43 -58.97 -16.76
N GLU A 694 9.73 -58.94 -15.64
CA GLU A 694 8.30 -58.63 -15.63
C GLU A 694 8.08 -57.20 -16.16
N GLY A 695 7.22 -57.07 -17.18
CA GLY A 695 6.97 -55.84 -17.92
C GLY A 695 7.82 -55.65 -19.18
N TRP A 696 8.91 -56.41 -19.33
CA TRP A 696 9.79 -56.32 -20.50
C TRP A 696 9.49 -57.42 -21.53
N SER A 697 9.31 -57.02 -22.79
CA SER A 697 9.19 -57.91 -23.96
C SER A 697 10.54 -58.02 -24.65
N LEU A 698 11.07 -59.24 -24.76
CA LEU A 698 12.39 -59.51 -25.33
C LEU A 698 12.24 -60.17 -26.71
N SER A 699 13.04 -59.72 -27.67
CA SER A 699 13.10 -60.33 -29.00
C SER A 699 13.75 -61.73 -28.99
N SER A 700 14.59 -62.02 -27.99
CA SER A 700 15.19 -63.35 -27.77
C SER A 700 15.37 -63.63 -26.26
N PRO A 701 14.97 -64.81 -25.74
CA PRO A 701 15.07 -65.15 -24.31
C PRO A 701 16.51 -65.21 -23.77
N SER A 702 17.51 -65.41 -24.63
CA SER A 702 18.92 -65.62 -24.24
C SER A 702 19.69 -64.33 -23.92
N THR A 703 19.01 -63.19 -23.84
CA THR A 703 19.63 -61.85 -23.71
C THR A 703 19.75 -61.36 -22.27
N TYR A 704 19.22 -62.09 -21.28
CA TYR A 704 19.24 -61.66 -19.88
C TYR A 704 19.98 -62.65 -18.97
N ASP A 705 20.98 -62.15 -18.24
CA ASP A 705 21.67 -62.87 -17.18
C ASP A 705 21.05 -62.54 -15.82
N ALA A 706 20.19 -63.45 -15.33
CA ALA A 706 19.49 -63.29 -14.05
C ALA A 706 20.42 -63.25 -12.83
N SER A 707 21.61 -63.86 -12.91
CA SER A 707 22.56 -63.87 -11.79
C SER A 707 23.25 -62.52 -11.63
N ARG A 708 23.48 -61.82 -12.74
CA ARG A 708 24.13 -60.51 -12.78
C ARG A 708 23.17 -59.34 -12.91
N LYS A 709 21.88 -59.60 -13.21
CA LYS A 709 20.86 -58.60 -13.53
C LYS A 709 21.28 -57.71 -14.70
N ILE A 710 21.82 -58.35 -15.75
CA ILE A 710 22.32 -57.66 -16.94
C ILE A 710 21.52 -58.11 -18.14
N LEU A 711 21.03 -57.13 -18.91
CA LEU A 711 20.35 -57.34 -20.19
C LEU A 711 21.30 -56.95 -21.33
N THR A 712 21.61 -57.89 -22.21
CA THR A 712 22.51 -57.73 -23.35
C THR A 712 21.72 -57.72 -24.66
N VAL A 713 21.64 -56.56 -25.32
CA VAL A 713 20.77 -56.32 -26.50
C VAL A 713 21.51 -55.51 -27.56
N ASN A 714 21.00 -55.53 -28.80
CA ASN A 714 21.51 -54.72 -29.91
C ASN A 714 20.35 -54.14 -30.74
N VAL A 715 20.64 -53.57 -31.91
CA VAL A 715 19.61 -52.96 -32.78
C VAL A 715 18.62 -54.00 -33.35
N LYS A 716 19.06 -55.25 -33.54
CA LYS A 716 18.27 -56.34 -34.14
C LYS A 716 17.41 -57.09 -33.12
N THR A 717 17.89 -57.21 -31.88
CA THR A 717 17.19 -57.91 -30.80
C THR A 717 17.01 -56.98 -29.58
N PRO A 718 16.18 -55.93 -29.69
CA PRO A 718 15.90 -55.04 -28.56
C PRO A 718 15.03 -55.73 -27.51
N ALA A 719 15.04 -55.17 -26.30
CA ALA A 719 13.95 -55.37 -25.34
C ALA A 719 13.10 -54.10 -25.26
N THR A 720 11.81 -54.25 -25.02
CA THR A 720 10.87 -53.13 -24.99
C THR A 720 9.91 -53.24 -23.82
N GLN A 721 9.47 -52.11 -23.30
CA GLN A 721 8.39 -52.04 -22.33
C GLN A 721 7.42 -50.92 -22.72
N ARG A 722 6.13 -51.24 -22.65
CA ARG A 722 5.05 -50.30 -22.96
C ARG A 722 4.56 -49.63 -21.69
N VAL A 723 4.37 -48.32 -21.76
CA VAL A 723 4.00 -47.47 -20.62
C VAL A 723 2.87 -46.53 -21.03
N GLU A 724 1.85 -46.38 -20.19
CA GLU A 724 0.81 -45.36 -20.37
C GLU A 724 1.34 -43.97 -20.06
N VAL A 725 0.98 -42.97 -20.88
CA VAL A 725 1.47 -41.60 -20.74
C VAL A 725 0.32 -40.60 -20.78
N THR A 726 0.57 -39.42 -20.25
CA THR A 726 -0.37 -38.29 -20.30
C THR A 726 0.06 -37.35 -21.43
N PRO A 727 -0.80 -37.05 -22.42
CA PRO A 727 -0.47 -36.15 -23.51
C PRO A 727 0.05 -34.79 -23.02
N GLY A 728 1.08 -34.27 -23.70
CA GLY A 728 1.68 -32.96 -23.42
C GLY A 728 2.52 -32.87 -22.14
N GLN A 729 2.73 -33.98 -21.42
CA GLN A 729 3.58 -34.00 -20.22
C GLN A 729 5.05 -34.31 -20.56
N PRO A 730 6.02 -33.71 -19.85
CA PRO A 730 7.43 -34.04 -19.98
C PRO A 730 7.78 -35.35 -19.25
N TYR A 731 8.77 -36.06 -19.77
CA TYR A 731 9.33 -37.30 -19.21
C TYR A 731 10.85 -37.33 -19.36
N ILE A 732 11.51 -38.07 -18.50
CA ILE A 732 12.96 -38.37 -18.58
C ILE A 732 13.12 -39.86 -18.86
N ASN A 733 13.72 -40.19 -20.01
CA ASN A 733 14.12 -41.54 -20.37
C ASN A 733 15.61 -41.71 -20.09
N SER A 734 16.01 -42.68 -19.28
CA SER A 734 17.41 -42.93 -18.99
C SER A 734 17.78 -44.40 -19.00
N VAL A 735 19.05 -44.67 -19.32
CA VAL A 735 19.63 -46.00 -19.39
C VAL A 735 20.97 -46.02 -18.65
N PHE A 736 21.23 -47.09 -17.89
CA PHE A 736 22.52 -47.37 -17.28
C PHE A 736 23.17 -48.52 -18.04
N ALA A 737 24.13 -48.18 -18.91
CA ALA A 737 24.62 -49.06 -19.95
C ALA A 737 26.16 -49.07 -20.06
N ARG A 738 26.69 -50.11 -20.71
CA ARG A 738 28.08 -50.22 -21.15
C ARG A 738 28.20 -51.11 -22.39
N CYS A 739 29.38 -51.17 -22.97
CA CYS A 739 29.66 -51.95 -24.17
C CYS A 739 30.02 -53.37 -23.79
N ALA A 740 29.42 -54.36 -24.47
CA ALA A 740 29.64 -55.77 -24.15
C ALA A 740 31.03 -56.26 -24.57
N THR A 741 31.57 -55.73 -25.69
CA THR A 741 32.82 -56.21 -26.28
C THR A 741 33.72 -55.07 -26.79
N THR A 742 33.26 -54.30 -27.77
CA THR A 742 34.00 -53.18 -28.37
C THR A 742 33.18 -51.88 -28.32
N PRO A 743 33.83 -50.69 -28.27
CA PRO A 743 33.14 -49.41 -28.35
C PRO A 743 32.19 -49.34 -29.55
N THR A 744 30.97 -48.88 -29.33
CA THR A 744 29.92 -48.79 -30.35
C THR A 744 28.89 -47.74 -29.91
N PRO A 745 28.16 -47.07 -30.81
CA PRO A 745 27.10 -46.15 -30.38
C PRO A 745 25.90 -46.90 -29.78
N GLY A 746 25.45 -46.42 -28.62
CA GLY A 746 24.18 -46.77 -27.99
C GLY A 746 23.06 -45.80 -28.38
N ARG A 747 21.81 -46.12 -28.00
CA ARG A 747 20.68 -45.20 -28.17
C ARG A 747 19.72 -45.25 -26.98
N ILE A 748 19.12 -44.10 -26.67
CA ILE A 748 17.93 -43.97 -25.85
C ILE A 748 16.78 -43.73 -26.82
N GLN A 749 15.72 -44.51 -26.74
CA GLN A 749 14.62 -44.44 -27.69
C GLN A 749 13.25 -44.58 -27.02
N ALA A 750 12.32 -43.72 -27.44
CA ALA A 750 10.92 -43.72 -27.07
C ALA A 750 10.06 -43.64 -28.35
N ASN A 751 9.17 -44.63 -28.55
CA ASN A 751 8.21 -44.63 -29.65
C ASN A 751 6.82 -44.31 -29.11
N TRP A 752 6.22 -43.23 -29.59
CA TRP A 752 4.91 -42.77 -29.13
C TRP A 752 3.78 -43.41 -29.93
N MET A 753 2.74 -43.84 -29.23
CA MET A 753 1.59 -44.56 -29.78
C MET A 753 0.29 -43.84 -29.41
N ASP A 754 -0.67 -43.81 -30.32
CA ASP A 754 -2.01 -43.27 -30.06
C ASP A 754 -2.91 -44.29 -29.34
N ALA A 755 -4.17 -43.92 -29.08
CA ALA A 755 -5.15 -44.79 -28.41
C ALA A 755 -5.57 -46.02 -29.22
N GLN A 756 -5.22 -46.09 -30.51
CA GLN A 756 -5.47 -47.20 -31.42
C GLN A 756 -4.21 -48.03 -31.70
N ASP A 757 -3.14 -47.82 -30.93
CA ASP A 757 -1.83 -48.45 -31.11
C ASP A 757 -1.18 -48.14 -32.46
N ALA A 758 -1.52 -47.00 -33.08
CA ALA A 758 -0.80 -46.52 -34.24
C ALA A 758 0.43 -45.69 -33.82
N PHE A 759 1.53 -45.89 -34.53
CA PHE A 759 2.77 -45.14 -34.33
C PHE A 759 2.57 -43.67 -34.69
N ILE A 760 2.97 -42.77 -33.79
CA ILE A 760 2.91 -41.32 -34.00
C ILE A 760 4.28 -40.80 -34.43
N THR A 761 5.28 -40.94 -33.58
CA THR A 761 6.63 -40.43 -33.77
C THR A 761 7.63 -41.14 -32.85
N THR A 762 8.92 -40.91 -33.05
CA THR A 762 10.00 -41.44 -32.22
C THR A 762 10.93 -40.32 -31.78
N ASP A 763 11.34 -40.37 -30.52
CA ASP A 763 12.49 -39.62 -30.00
C ASP A 763 13.66 -40.58 -29.83
N ILE A 764 14.82 -40.23 -30.40
CA ILE A 764 16.05 -41.02 -30.36
C ILE A 764 17.24 -40.10 -30.08
N GLU A 765 18.02 -40.44 -29.06
CA GLU A 765 19.31 -39.81 -28.78
C GLU A 765 20.39 -40.90 -28.72
N THR A 766 21.50 -40.69 -29.44
CA THR A 766 22.62 -41.64 -29.47
C THR A 766 23.72 -41.21 -28.51
N PHE A 767 24.40 -42.17 -27.90
CA PHE A 767 25.54 -41.93 -27.02
C PHE A 767 26.72 -42.83 -27.37
N ASP A 768 27.94 -42.34 -27.14
CA ASP A 768 29.14 -43.16 -27.29
C ASP A 768 29.28 -44.07 -26.08
N CYS A 769 29.19 -45.38 -26.31
CA CYS A 769 29.25 -46.34 -25.22
C CYS A 769 30.70 -46.78 -24.94
N THR A 770 31.03 -46.84 -23.65
CA THR A 770 32.35 -47.23 -23.13
C THR A 770 32.28 -48.60 -22.44
N THR A 771 33.42 -49.17 -22.04
CA THR A 771 33.45 -50.41 -21.23
C THR A 771 33.08 -50.17 -19.76
N GLU A 772 33.00 -48.90 -19.33
CA GLU A 772 32.57 -48.50 -18.00
C GLU A 772 31.05 -48.36 -17.96
N TRP A 773 30.47 -48.49 -16.77
CA TRP A 773 29.04 -48.32 -16.59
C TRP A 773 28.71 -46.83 -16.46
N GLU A 774 27.89 -46.33 -17.38
CA GLU A 774 27.52 -44.92 -17.43
C GLU A 774 26.00 -44.76 -17.57
N THR A 775 25.49 -43.66 -17.01
CA THR A 775 24.08 -43.28 -17.11
C THR A 775 23.93 -42.26 -18.23
N HIS A 776 23.01 -42.51 -19.15
CA HIS A 776 22.65 -41.60 -20.23
C HIS A 776 21.17 -41.25 -20.10
N GLU A 777 20.79 -39.98 -20.31
CA GLU A 777 19.42 -39.49 -20.17
C GLU A 777 18.98 -38.67 -21.39
N MET A 778 17.70 -38.76 -21.74
CA MET A 778 17.03 -38.00 -22.80
C MET A 778 15.71 -37.43 -22.24
N ASN A 779 15.52 -36.11 -22.37
CA ASN A 779 14.25 -35.46 -22.02
C ASN A 779 13.29 -35.49 -23.21
N VAL A 780 12.06 -35.93 -23.00
CA VAL A 780 11.04 -36.04 -24.05
C VAL A 780 9.70 -35.47 -23.60
N VAL A 781 8.86 -35.02 -24.53
CA VAL A 781 7.50 -34.53 -24.23
C VAL A 781 6.50 -35.37 -25.00
N ALA A 782 5.51 -35.92 -24.30
CA ALA A 782 4.48 -36.75 -24.94
C ALA A 782 3.69 -35.94 -25.99
N PRO A 783 3.60 -36.41 -27.25
CA PRO A 783 2.74 -35.79 -28.27
C PRO A 783 1.30 -35.64 -27.79
N LEU A 784 0.59 -34.62 -28.27
CA LEU A 784 -0.77 -34.30 -27.82
C LEU A 784 -1.81 -35.41 -28.06
N ASN A 785 -1.53 -36.35 -28.95
CA ASN A 785 -2.35 -37.51 -29.29
C ASN A 785 -1.79 -38.85 -28.76
N ALA A 786 -0.71 -38.83 -27.98
CA ALA A 786 -0.10 -40.04 -27.45
C ALA A 786 -0.86 -40.58 -26.22
N SER A 787 -1.24 -41.85 -26.25
CA SER A 787 -1.83 -42.57 -25.11
C SER A 787 -0.79 -43.42 -24.37
N SER A 788 0.24 -43.87 -25.09
CA SER A 788 1.30 -44.73 -24.55
C SER A 788 2.62 -44.53 -25.28
N VAL A 789 3.70 -45.03 -24.68
CA VAL A 789 5.04 -45.02 -25.23
C VAL A 789 5.67 -46.40 -25.10
N ILE A 790 6.49 -46.79 -26.08
CA ILE A 790 7.32 -47.99 -26.03
C ILE A 790 8.76 -47.55 -25.80
N ILE A 791 9.32 -47.93 -24.66
CA ILE A 791 10.70 -47.65 -24.26
C ILE A 791 11.58 -48.82 -24.68
N TYR A 792 12.73 -48.53 -25.30
CA TYR A 792 13.65 -49.52 -25.85
C TYR A 792 14.93 -49.62 -25.01
N ALA A 793 15.30 -50.85 -24.64
CA ALA A 793 16.69 -51.22 -24.38
C ALA A 793 17.29 -51.74 -25.69
N SER A 794 18.19 -50.97 -26.31
CA SER A 794 18.76 -51.33 -27.61
C SER A 794 20.07 -50.57 -27.90
N GLY A 795 20.95 -51.19 -28.69
CA GLY A 795 22.09 -50.51 -29.31
C GLY A 795 21.70 -49.74 -30.57
N HIS A 796 22.60 -48.90 -31.07
CA HIS A 796 22.44 -48.27 -32.39
C HIS A 796 22.98 -49.14 -33.54
N THR A 797 23.78 -50.17 -33.23
CA THR A 797 24.40 -51.08 -34.19
C THR A 797 24.11 -52.54 -33.87
N ASP A 798 24.66 -53.46 -34.68
CA ASP A 798 24.61 -54.90 -34.44
C ASP A 798 25.49 -55.35 -33.26
N THR A 799 26.42 -54.51 -32.81
CA THR A 799 27.29 -54.78 -31.66
C THR A 799 26.48 -54.69 -30.35
N PRO A 800 26.49 -55.73 -29.49
CA PRO A 800 25.69 -55.72 -28.26
C PRO A 800 26.15 -54.71 -27.20
N LEU A 801 25.17 -54.15 -26.51
CA LEU A 801 25.33 -53.36 -25.29
C LEU A 801 24.75 -54.11 -24.10
N GLU A 802 25.31 -53.88 -22.92
CA GLU A 802 24.82 -54.39 -21.65
C GLU A 802 24.12 -53.27 -20.87
N PHE A 803 22.94 -53.57 -20.32
CA PHE A 803 22.12 -52.66 -19.52
C PHE A 803 21.93 -53.25 -18.12
N LYS A 804 22.04 -52.40 -17.09
CA LYS A 804 21.76 -52.74 -15.69
C LYS A 804 20.44 -52.16 -15.21
N SER A 805 20.07 -50.99 -15.73
CA SER A 805 18.78 -50.39 -15.46
C SER A 805 18.33 -49.49 -16.59
N LEU A 806 17.01 -49.33 -16.68
CA LEU A 806 16.33 -48.36 -17.53
C LEU A 806 15.27 -47.66 -16.69
N SER A 807 15.08 -46.37 -16.89
CA SER A 807 14.13 -45.56 -16.13
C SER A 807 13.34 -44.66 -17.09
N PHE A 808 12.03 -44.56 -16.90
CA PHE A 808 11.19 -43.63 -17.63
C PHE A 808 10.30 -42.90 -16.65
N ARG A 809 10.68 -41.67 -16.30
CA ARG A 809 10.09 -40.95 -15.16
C ARG A 809 9.29 -39.75 -15.61
N GLN A 810 8.13 -39.53 -14.97
CA GLN A 810 7.26 -38.37 -15.18
C GLN A 810 7.29 -37.39 -14.03
#